data_AF-A0A418ARU0-F1
#
_entry.id   AF-A0A418ARU0-F1
#
_cell.length_a   1.000
_cell.length_b   1.000
_cell.length_c   1.000
_cell.angle_alpha   90.00
_cell.angle_beta   90.00
_cell.angle_gamma   90.00
#
_symmetry.space_group_name_H-M   'P 1'
#
loop_
_entity.id
_entity.type
_entity.pdbx_description
1 polymer ?
#
loop_
_entity_poly.entity_id
_entity_poly.type
_entity_poly.pdbx_seq_one_letter_code
_entity_poly.pdbx_strand_id
1 'polypeptide(L)'
;MFIKFTMLVTETTTDIETATTPMRLHWFTPTLLLDPANSNTKLCSILVFTEIYQVTGPVARFCRQIAAHGFIVASCESYHNFLEPGTVLAYDGPGTDLGNQLKKDKRLSSFDDDATAAITALLAHPNANGRVGVTGMCLGGHLAFRAAMDPRVGAAVCYFGTDIHSETLGAKPRAVDEVESLARCSDIRGEILMIFGTKDPHVPRQGRRLIYDALAQAKVDFAWMELKADHAFIRDESSKGSFNLWAVGITVVIGGQYFSWNLGLAAGTLSYGISSIMMGLAYVSISLCMAEVSSMVPFEGGAFGLARCTWGFYAGFVVGCCEAVQYILYVTCSFVALGRMVALFVPLIHSYPWIAWLASYVLASAMLIVGGNVYWRWNLALALVSIAILLVYVLASLPHVDMHAHAGGNDMLVVGGFFQFMKVFPLGAWYFVGVESLNRLCGEVAEPRVTIPLGQVSCVLTLFASAILVFVVSIGTNPGMPAISTALSPITLGFNNAFNTTDDVSMWFVLPATFATGQGFVQSYTKVVSAMAGSHLVPEILHRKHATLHTPVNAIVGVSTVSFALCFVDFYGGLDTVLFNTCIFLGCISYLSQCVGYIYLKKNFRTMERKFRSPVGKAGAIYAILIWAITMLSIAGFQEDSQVSFALVIGVLAACSLYYAVYAKSRQKFSEEERKSLFFAHVGTFSDQLDEVCVRRACSFEC
;
A
#
# COMPACT_ATOMS: atom_id res chain seq x y z
N MET A 1 32.84 -17.13 -13.59
CA MET A 1 31.91 -17.85 -14.49
C MET A 1 30.51 -17.33 -14.20
N PHE A 2 30.05 -16.37 -14.98
CA PHE A 2 28.78 -15.65 -14.78
C PHE A 2 27.60 -16.61 -14.97
N ILE A 3 26.86 -16.91 -13.90
CA ILE A 3 25.51 -17.44 -14.04
C ILE A 3 24.63 -16.25 -14.40
N LYS A 4 24.50 -15.98 -15.71
CA LYS A 4 23.37 -15.18 -16.22
C LYS A 4 22.11 -15.91 -15.76
N PHE A 5 21.40 -15.36 -14.78
CA PHE A 5 20.04 -15.77 -14.48
C PHE A 5 19.21 -15.47 -15.72
N THR A 6 19.03 -16.49 -16.56
CA THR A 6 18.12 -16.44 -17.69
C THR A 6 16.73 -16.31 -17.09
N MET A 7 15.98 -15.25 -17.45
CA MET A 7 14.54 -15.24 -17.21
C MET A 7 13.97 -16.59 -17.67
N LEU A 8 12.99 -17.20 -16.98
CA LEU A 8 12.39 -18.46 -17.45
C LEU A 8 11.59 -18.28 -18.76
N VAL A 9 11.32 -17.03 -19.13
CA VAL A 9 10.53 -16.62 -20.29
C VAL A 9 11.25 -15.46 -20.99
N THR A 10 11.33 -15.48 -22.31
CA THR A 10 11.77 -14.36 -23.15
C THR A 10 10.54 -13.61 -23.65
N GLU A 11 10.58 -12.29 -23.55
CA GLU A 11 9.54 -11.40 -24.06
C GLU A 11 10.03 -10.71 -25.32
N THR A 12 9.27 -10.84 -26.40
CA THR A 12 9.51 -10.12 -27.67
C THR A 12 8.18 -9.62 -28.24
N THR A 13 8.24 -8.70 -29.18
CA THR A 13 7.06 -8.20 -29.88
C THR A 13 7.23 -8.35 -31.37
N THR A 14 6.15 -8.68 -32.08
CA THR A 14 6.10 -8.63 -33.55
C THR A 14 4.79 -7.99 -33.98
N ASP A 15 4.85 -7.17 -35.01
CA ASP A 15 3.64 -6.61 -35.60
C ASP A 15 3.24 -7.50 -36.78
N ILE A 16 2.00 -8.00 -36.76
CA ILE A 16 1.44 -8.88 -37.80
C ILE A 16 0.40 -8.12 -38.62
N GLU A 17 0.33 -8.42 -39.92
CA GLU A 17 -0.69 -7.86 -40.80
C GLU A 17 -2.07 -8.42 -40.44
N THR A 18 -3.08 -7.54 -40.41
CA THR A 18 -4.50 -7.90 -40.25
C THR A 18 -5.30 -7.30 -41.41
N ALA A 19 -6.61 -7.56 -41.45
CA ALA A 19 -7.50 -6.98 -42.46
C ALA A 19 -7.61 -5.44 -42.40
N THR A 20 -7.15 -4.81 -41.31
CA THR A 20 -7.38 -3.38 -41.04
C THR A 20 -6.07 -2.61 -40.82
N THR A 21 -5.39 -2.86 -39.70
CA THR A 21 -4.08 -2.24 -39.39
C THR A 21 -3.13 -3.29 -38.80
N PRO A 22 -1.80 -3.08 -38.88
CA PRO A 22 -0.86 -3.98 -38.21
C PRO A 22 -1.19 -4.12 -36.72
N MET A 23 -1.24 -5.36 -36.23
CA MET A 23 -1.54 -5.68 -34.83
C MET A 23 -0.30 -6.20 -34.13
N ARG A 24 0.05 -5.61 -32.98
CA ARG A 24 1.16 -6.10 -32.16
C ARG A 24 0.78 -7.37 -31.41
N LEU A 25 1.63 -8.39 -31.56
CA LEU A 25 1.68 -9.56 -30.70
C LEU A 25 2.82 -9.44 -29.70
N HIS A 26 2.51 -9.66 -28.43
CA HIS A 26 3.47 -9.79 -27.35
C HIS A 26 3.72 -11.27 -27.10
N TRP A 27 4.94 -11.72 -27.39
CA TRP A 27 5.36 -13.11 -27.26
C TRP A 27 5.99 -13.35 -25.89
N PHE A 28 5.66 -14.49 -25.30
CA PHE A 28 6.21 -14.99 -24.05
C PHE A 28 6.65 -16.43 -24.30
N THR A 29 7.95 -16.61 -24.52
CA THR A 29 8.53 -17.88 -24.98
C THR A 29 9.44 -18.48 -23.90
N PRO A 30 9.32 -19.78 -23.56
CA PRO A 30 10.16 -20.39 -22.53
C PRO A 30 11.65 -20.31 -22.90
N THR A 31 12.50 -19.88 -21.99
CA THR A 31 13.95 -19.75 -22.28
C THR A 31 14.67 -21.07 -22.46
N LEU A 32 14.04 -22.19 -22.08
CA LEU A 32 14.56 -23.52 -22.45
C LEU A 32 14.80 -23.62 -23.95
N LEU A 33 13.99 -22.95 -24.79
CA LEU A 33 14.16 -22.96 -26.25
C LEU A 33 15.40 -22.20 -26.74
N LEU A 34 16.03 -21.39 -25.89
CA LEU A 34 17.30 -20.73 -26.20
C LEU A 34 18.50 -21.66 -26.01
N ASP A 35 18.34 -22.77 -25.29
CA ASP A 35 19.36 -23.80 -25.17
C ASP A 35 19.46 -24.55 -26.51
N PRO A 36 20.65 -24.61 -27.15
CA PRO A 36 20.85 -25.39 -28.37
C PRO A 36 20.31 -26.82 -28.29
N ALA A 37 20.39 -27.45 -27.10
CA ALA A 37 19.89 -28.81 -26.87
C ALA A 37 18.36 -28.92 -27.03
N ASN A 38 17.62 -27.84 -26.77
CA ASN A 38 16.16 -27.81 -26.80
C ASN A 38 15.60 -26.92 -27.91
N SER A 39 16.46 -26.34 -28.76
CA SER A 39 16.07 -25.39 -29.82
C SER A 39 15.07 -25.94 -30.83
N ASN A 40 15.01 -27.27 -31.01
CA ASN A 40 14.06 -27.95 -31.89
C ASN A 40 12.81 -28.49 -31.16
N THR A 41 12.68 -28.25 -29.86
CA THR A 41 11.52 -28.71 -29.07
C THR A 41 10.26 -28.05 -29.60
N LYS A 42 9.21 -28.85 -29.78
CA LYS A 42 7.89 -28.40 -30.24
C LYS A 42 6.93 -28.31 -29.06
N LEU A 43 6.38 -27.13 -28.82
CA LEU A 43 5.48 -26.83 -27.70
C LEU A 43 4.08 -26.49 -28.20
N CYS A 44 3.08 -26.66 -27.34
CA CYS A 44 1.73 -26.15 -27.59
C CYS A 44 1.75 -24.61 -27.54
N SER A 45 0.90 -23.99 -28.35
CA SER A 45 0.74 -22.53 -28.40
C SER A 45 -0.54 -22.10 -27.70
N ILE A 46 -0.50 -20.97 -26.98
CA ILE A 46 -1.67 -20.38 -26.33
C ILE A 46 -1.81 -18.91 -26.73
N LEU A 47 -2.97 -18.53 -27.26
CA LEU A 47 -3.35 -17.14 -27.47
C LEU A 47 -4.05 -16.61 -26.23
N VAL A 48 -3.56 -15.52 -25.67
CA VAL A 48 -4.17 -14.81 -24.54
C VAL A 48 -4.81 -13.52 -25.05
N PHE A 49 -6.12 -13.40 -24.87
CA PHE A 49 -6.83 -12.17 -25.18
C PHE A 49 -6.89 -11.23 -23.97
N THR A 50 -6.76 -9.94 -24.25
CA THR A 50 -6.69 -8.88 -23.23
C THR A 50 -8.06 -8.53 -22.65
N GLU A 51 -8.07 -7.90 -21.47
CA GLU A 51 -9.22 -7.15 -20.98
C GLU A 51 -9.44 -5.89 -21.86
N ILE A 52 -10.40 -5.03 -21.48
CA ILE A 52 -10.60 -3.72 -22.13
C ILE A 52 -9.42 -2.74 -21.97
N TYR A 53 -8.31 -3.18 -21.36
CA TYR A 53 -7.16 -2.33 -21.01
C TYR A 53 -5.90 -2.62 -21.84
N GLN A 54 -5.99 -3.48 -22.86
CA GLN A 54 -4.85 -3.99 -23.64
C GLN A 54 -3.91 -4.88 -22.79
N VAL A 55 -2.65 -5.03 -23.21
CA VAL A 55 -1.66 -5.92 -22.56
C VAL A 55 -1.07 -5.25 -21.32
N THR A 56 -1.85 -5.21 -20.24
CA THR A 56 -1.45 -4.66 -18.94
C THR A 56 -0.42 -5.55 -18.22
N GLY A 57 0.17 -5.04 -17.14
CA GLY A 57 1.06 -5.81 -16.26
C GLY A 57 0.48 -7.15 -15.77
N PRO A 58 -0.77 -7.21 -15.26
CA PRO A 58 -1.46 -8.45 -14.94
C PRO A 58 -1.58 -9.43 -16.11
N VAL A 59 -1.98 -8.96 -17.31
CA VAL A 59 -2.09 -9.82 -18.49
C VAL A 59 -0.74 -10.39 -18.89
N ALA A 60 0.31 -9.55 -18.91
CA ALA A 60 1.68 -10.00 -19.19
C ALA A 60 2.17 -11.03 -18.16
N ARG A 61 1.86 -10.84 -16.85
CA ARG A 61 2.19 -11.84 -15.82
C ARG A 61 1.42 -13.15 -16.00
N PHE A 62 0.15 -13.09 -16.37
CA PHE A 62 -0.64 -14.26 -16.70
C PHE A 62 -0.02 -15.03 -17.88
N CYS A 63 0.40 -14.31 -18.93
CA CYS A 63 1.11 -14.90 -20.06
C CYS A 63 2.45 -15.55 -19.64
N ARG A 64 3.23 -14.89 -18.78
CA ARG A 64 4.48 -15.46 -18.24
C ARG A 64 4.23 -16.73 -17.44
N GLN A 65 3.18 -16.79 -16.62
CA GLN A 65 2.85 -17.98 -15.84
C GLN A 65 2.54 -19.15 -16.76
N ILE A 66 1.72 -18.92 -17.79
CA ILE A 66 1.40 -19.95 -18.78
C ILE A 66 2.68 -20.37 -19.52
N ALA A 67 3.51 -19.43 -19.98
CA ALA A 67 4.76 -19.75 -20.67
C ALA A 67 5.72 -20.54 -19.76
N ALA A 68 5.81 -20.22 -18.47
CA ALA A 68 6.61 -20.96 -17.51
C ALA A 68 6.18 -22.43 -17.32
N HIS A 69 4.94 -22.78 -17.69
CA HIS A 69 4.45 -24.16 -17.74
C HIS A 69 4.81 -24.90 -19.05
N GLY A 70 5.60 -24.31 -19.94
CA GLY A 70 6.10 -24.97 -21.15
C GLY A 70 5.25 -24.72 -22.40
N PHE A 71 4.61 -23.55 -22.50
CA PHE A 71 3.81 -23.15 -23.64
C PHE A 71 4.45 -21.97 -24.38
N ILE A 72 4.23 -21.89 -25.70
CA ILE A 72 4.48 -20.65 -26.46
C ILE A 72 3.25 -19.79 -26.29
N VAL A 73 3.40 -18.59 -25.74
CA VAL A 73 2.25 -17.73 -25.45
C VAL A 73 2.36 -16.45 -26.25
N ALA A 74 1.26 -16.01 -26.85
CA ALA A 74 1.15 -14.70 -27.46
C ALA A 74 -0.07 -13.96 -26.89
N SER A 75 0.03 -12.64 -26.72
CA SER A 75 -1.09 -11.77 -26.40
C SER A 75 -1.25 -10.70 -27.47
N CYS A 76 -2.47 -10.48 -27.95
CA CYS A 76 -2.76 -9.50 -28.99
C CYS A 76 -3.37 -8.20 -28.44
N GLU A 77 -3.09 -7.07 -29.10
CA GLU A 77 -3.69 -5.78 -28.79
C GLU A 77 -5.04 -5.61 -29.48
N SER A 78 -6.13 -5.86 -28.76
CA SER A 78 -7.50 -5.87 -29.27
C SER A 78 -7.95 -4.55 -29.94
N TYR A 79 -7.33 -3.41 -29.59
CA TYR A 79 -7.68 -2.10 -30.15
C TYR A 79 -6.62 -1.48 -31.08
N HIS A 80 -5.78 -2.31 -31.71
CA HIS A 80 -4.74 -1.83 -32.66
C HIS A 80 -5.26 -0.89 -33.77
N ASN A 81 -6.55 -0.96 -34.12
CA ASN A 81 -7.19 -0.05 -35.09
C ASN A 81 -7.44 1.38 -34.58
N PHE A 82 -7.36 1.59 -33.27
CA PHE A 82 -7.72 2.85 -32.62
C PHE A 82 -6.58 3.44 -31.80
N LEU A 83 -5.63 2.61 -31.36
CA LEU A 83 -4.55 2.99 -30.46
C LEU A 83 -3.20 2.66 -31.09
N GLU A 84 -2.18 3.45 -30.74
CA GLU A 84 -0.81 3.17 -31.17
C GLU A 84 -0.31 1.83 -30.60
N PRO A 85 0.53 1.07 -31.33
CA PRO A 85 1.08 -0.18 -30.86
C PRO A 85 1.81 -0.05 -29.51
N GLY A 86 1.45 -0.89 -28.54
CA GLY A 86 1.99 -0.85 -27.17
C GLY A 86 1.20 0.02 -26.19
N THR A 87 0.09 0.63 -26.62
CA THR A 87 -0.77 1.43 -25.72
C THR A 87 -1.42 0.53 -24.67
N VAL A 88 -1.27 0.90 -23.40
CA VAL A 88 -1.91 0.25 -22.25
C VAL A 88 -2.84 1.26 -21.59
N LEU A 89 -4.10 0.88 -21.37
CA LEU A 89 -5.05 1.74 -20.67
C LEU A 89 -4.95 1.52 -19.15
N ALA A 90 -5.02 2.61 -18.39
CA ALA A 90 -4.95 2.52 -16.93
C ALA A 90 -6.22 1.89 -16.33
N TYR A 91 -6.06 1.22 -15.17
CA TYR A 91 -7.17 0.69 -14.38
C TYR A 91 -7.89 1.79 -13.57
N ASP A 92 -8.31 2.86 -14.25
CA ASP A 92 -9.02 4.00 -13.68
C ASP A 92 -10.33 4.27 -14.43
N GLY A 93 -11.07 5.31 -14.01
CA GLY A 93 -12.32 5.71 -14.68
C GLY A 93 -12.10 5.99 -16.17
N PRO A 94 -11.23 6.94 -16.55
CA PRO A 94 -10.97 7.28 -17.96
C PRO A 94 -10.54 6.10 -18.83
N GLY A 95 -9.63 5.25 -18.35
CA GLY A 95 -9.19 4.06 -19.08
C GLY A 95 -10.31 3.02 -19.23
N THR A 96 -11.14 2.86 -18.20
CA THR A 96 -12.33 2.01 -18.24
C THR A 96 -13.37 2.54 -19.22
N ASP A 97 -13.61 3.85 -19.25
CA ASP A 97 -14.57 4.48 -20.15
C ASP A 97 -14.10 4.36 -21.61
N LEU A 98 -12.83 4.65 -21.87
CA LEU A 98 -12.23 4.51 -23.19
C LEU A 98 -12.26 3.05 -23.67
N GLY A 99 -11.84 2.09 -22.85
CA GLY A 99 -11.88 0.66 -23.21
C GLY A 99 -13.31 0.17 -23.51
N ASN A 100 -14.29 0.61 -22.71
CA ASN A 100 -15.71 0.28 -22.94
C ASN A 100 -16.28 0.97 -24.19
N GLN A 101 -15.78 2.15 -24.54
CA GLN A 101 -16.12 2.79 -25.81
C GLN A 101 -15.51 2.01 -26.98
N LEU A 102 -14.21 1.73 -26.96
CA LEU A 102 -13.51 1.05 -28.04
C LEU A 102 -14.05 -0.36 -28.32
N LYS A 103 -14.45 -1.13 -27.28
CA LYS A 103 -15.10 -2.44 -27.50
C LYS A 103 -16.45 -2.34 -28.20
N LYS A 104 -17.14 -1.18 -28.10
CA LYS A 104 -18.42 -0.92 -28.78
C LYS A 104 -18.18 -0.35 -30.18
N ASP A 105 -17.13 0.44 -30.37
CA ASP A 105 -16.85 1.08 -31.65
C ASP A 105 -16.19 0.12 -32.65
N LYS A 106 -15.40 -0.87 -32.17
CA LYS A 106 -14.80 -1.90 -33.02
C LYS A 106 -15.87 -2.84 -33.59
N ARG A 107 -15.76 -3.20 -34.87
CA ARG A 107 -16.65 -4.20 -35.48
C ARG A 107 -16.44 -5.59 -34.89
N LEU A 108 -17.51 -6.38 -34.83
CA LEU A 108 -17.46 -7.74 -34.29
C LEU A 108 -16.60 -8.65 -35.18
N SER A 109 -16.75 -8.56 -36.51
CA SER A 109 -15.94 -9.32 -37.46
C SER A 109 -14.45 -8.97 -37.38
N SER A 110 -14.12 -7.70 -37.08
CA SER A 110 -12.73 -7.30 -36.89
C SER A 110 -12.05 -8.03 -35.74
N PHE A 111 -12.77 -8.39 -34.66
CA PHE A 111 -12.20 -9.22 -33.61
C PHE A 111 -11.93 -10.67 -34.07
N ASP A 112 -12.78 -11.21 -34.95
CA ASP A 112 -12.59 -12.56 -35.51
C ASP A 112 -11.40 -12.60 -36.48
N ASP A 113 -11.22 -11.56 -37.29
CA ASP A 113 -10.08 -11.40 -38.18
C ASP A 113 -8.77 -11.33 -37.39
N ASP A 114 -8.74 -10.56 -36.30
CA ASP A 114 -7.59 -10.44 -35.41
C ASP A 114 -7.24 -11.79 -34.77
N ALA A 115 -8.25 -12.52 -34.28
CA ALA A 115 -8.07 -13.85 -33.72
C ALA A 115 -7.48 -14.81 -34.76
N THR A 116 -8.02 -14.79 -35.98
CA THR A 116 -7.56 -15.63 -37.10
C THR A 116 -6.10 -15.32 -37.47
N ALA A 117 -5.72 -14.04 -37.53
CA ALA A 117 -4.36 -13.60 -37.81
C ALA A 117 -3.39 -14.03 -36.70
N ALA A 118 -3.77 -13.84 -35.43
CA ALA A 118 -2.96 -14.23 -34.27
C ALA A 118 -2.77 -15.76 -34.17
N ILE A 119 -3.83 -16.55 -34.41
CA ILE A 119 -3.74 -18.03 -34.45
C ILE A 119 -2.81 -18.48 -35.58
N THR A 120 -2.89 -17.84 -36.74
CA THR A 120 -1.99 -18.13 -37.87
C THR A 120 -0.53 -17.85 -37.52
N ALA A 121 -0.25 -16.72 -36.88
CA ALA A 121 1.09 -16.39 -36.40
C ALA A 121 1.61 -17.39 -35.35
N LEU A 122 0.76 -17.80 -34.40
CA LEU A 122 1.10 -18.81 -33.39
C LEU A 122 1.45 -20.17 -34.00
N LEU A 123 0.70 -20.60 -35.03
CA LEU A 123 0.94 -21.85 -35.74
C LEU A 123 2.21 -21.80 -36.60
N ALA A 124 2.55 -20.63 -37.13
CA ALA A 124 3.76 -20.40 -37.90
C ALA A 124 5.03 -20.30 -37.04
N HIS A 125 4.90 -20.20 -35.70
CA HIS A 125 6.05 -20.09 -34.82
C HIS A 125 6.97 -21.33 -34.97
N PRO A 126 8.31 -21.15 -35.12
CA PRO A 126 9.23 -22.26 -35.39
C PRO A 126 9.18 -23.40 -34.39
N ASN A 127 8.83 -23.11 -33.13
CA ASN A 127 8.70 -24.09 -32.05
C ASN A 127 7.27 -24.56 -31.78
N ALA A 128 6.27 -24.19 -32.59
CA ALA A 128 4.90 -24.67 -32.40
C ALA A 128 4.76 -26.14 -32.82
N ASN A 129 4.02 -26.93 -32.03
CA ASN A 129 3.68 -28.33 -32.34
C ASN A 129 2.41 -28.49 -33.18
N GLY A 130 1.81 -27.38 -33.62
CA GLY A 130 0.56 -27.35 -34.38
C GLY A 130 -0.72 -27.38 -33.54
N ARG A 131 -0.65 -27.48 -32.20
CA ARG A 131 -1.82 -27.38 -31.31
C ARG A 131 -1.92 -25.96 -30.73
N VAL A 132 -3.12 -25.39 -30.80
CA VAL A 132 -3.42 -24.06 -30.27
C VAL A 132 -4.55 -24.15 -29.24
N GLY A 133 -4.33 -23.54 -28.09
CA GLY A 133 -5.39 -23.18 -27.14
C GLY A 133 -5.59 -21.66 -27.10
N VAL A 134 -6.75 -21.24 -26.60
CA VAL A 134 -7.06 -19.81 -26.40
C VAL A 134 -7.56 -19.56 -24.99
N THR A 135 -7.25 -18.39 -24.44
CA THR A 135 -7.76 -18.00 -23.12
C THR A 135 -7.88 -16.49 -23.02
N GLY A 136 -8.67 -16.00 -22.07
CA GLY A 136 -8.76 -14.58 -21.78
C GLY A 136 -9.74 -14.27 -20.66
N MET A 137 -9.80 -13.00 -20.27
CA MET A 137 -10.57 -12.52 -19.12
C MET A 137 -11.46 -11.34 -19.53
N CYS A 138 -12.66 -11.22 -18.97
CA CYS A 138 -13.60 -10.13 -19.29
C CYS A 138 -13.89 -10.09 -20.81
N LEU A 139 -13.52 -9.00 -21.49
CA LEU A 139 -13.51 -8.90 -22.95
C LEU A 139 -12.76 -10.08 -23.57
N GLY A 140 -11.55 -10.36 -23.09
CA GLY A 140 -10.73 -11.46 -23.59
C GLY A 140 -11.36 -12.84 -23.36
N GLY A 141 -12.21 -12.99 -22.35
CA GLY A 141 -12.99 -14.22 -22.15
C GLY A 141 -14.03 -14.41 -23.25
N HIS A 142 -14.64 -13.32 -23.71
CA HIS A 142 -15.53 -13.32 -24.87
C HIS A 142 -14.76 -13.54 -26.17
N LEU A 143 -13.61 -12.88 -26.35
CA LEU A 143 -12.79 -13.09 -27.54
C LEU A 143 -12.25 -14.53 -27.64
N ALA A 144 -11.86 -15.14 -26.51
CA ALA A 144 -11.48 -16.55 -26.46
C ALA A 144 -12.65 -17.48 -26.85
N PHE A 145 -13.88 -17.16 -26.40
CA PHE A 145 -15.09 -17.90 -26.78
C PHE A 145 -15.33 -17.85 -28.30
N ARG A 146 -15.14 -16.67 -28.92
CA ARG A 146 -15.28 -16.51 -30.37
C ARG A 146 -14.13 -17.19 -31.13
N ALA A 147 -12.90 -17.05 -30.66
CA ALA A 147 -11.74 -17.71 -31.25
C ALA A 147 -11.86 -19.24 -31.23
N ALA A 148 -12.60 -19.82 -30.27
CA ALA A 148 -12.90 -21.25 -30.22
C ALA A 148 -13.77 -21.75 -31.40
N MET A 149 -14.38 -20.85 -32.18
CA MET A 149 -15.10 -21.17 -33.42
C MET A 149 -14.15 -21.42 -34.60
N ASP A 150 -12.88 -21.04 -34.48
CA ASP A 150 -11.86 -21.40 -35.46
C ASP A 150 -11.52 -22.90 -35.30
N PRO A 151 -11.64 -23.72 -36.37
CA PRO A 151 -11.44 -25.17 -36.28
C PRO A 151 -10.02 -25.59 -35.90
N ARG A 152 -9.05 -24.66 -35.92
CA ARG A 152 -7.66 -24.89 -35.51
C ARG A 152 -7.48 -24.85 -33.99
N VAL A 153 -8.45 -24.30 -33.25
CA VAL A 153 -8.40 -24.18 -31.79
C VAL A 153 -8.92 -25.46 -31.13
N GLY A 154 -8.05 -26.14 -30.39
CA GLY A 154 -8.38 -27.41 -29.73
C GLY A 154 -8.99 -27.27 -28.34
N ALA A 155 -8.71 -26.15 -27.65
CA ALA A 155 -9.23 -25.88 -26.31
C ALA A 155 -9.34 -24.38 -26.03
N ALA A 156 -10.36 -23.98 -25.26
CA ALA A 156 -10.57 -22.61 -24.82
C ALA A 156 -10.86 -22.51 -23.33
N VAL A 157 -10.26 -21.54 -22.63
CA VAL A 157 -10.58 -21.21 -21.23
C VAL A 157 -11.07 -19.77 -21.14
N CYS A 158 -12.34 -19.60 -20.79
CA CYS A 158 -13.01 -18.30 -20.78
C CYS A 158 -13.29 -17.87 -19.34
N TYR A 159 -12.50 -16.90 -18.86
CA TYR A 159 -12.74 -16.27 -17.56
C TYR A 159 -13.76 -15.13 -17.71
N PHE A 160 -14.95 -15.33 -17.14
CA PHE A 160 -16.03 -14.35 -17.00
C PHE A 160 -16.26 -13.50 -18.26
N GLY A 161 -16.41 -14.18 -19.40
CA GLY A 161 -16.65 -13.53 -20.71
C GLY A 161 -17.85 -12.59 -20.65
N THR A 162 -17.59 -11.29 -20.67
CA THR A 162 -18.66 -10.27 -20.67
C THR A 162 -19.35 -10.23 -22.02
N ASP A 163 -20.50 -9.59 -22.12
CA ASP A 163 -21.15 -9.26 -23.38
C ASP A 163 -21.63 -10.44 -24.27
N ILE A 164 -21.31 -11.70 -23.92
CA ILE A 164 -21.82 -12.90 -24.63
C ILE A 164 -23.34 -12.99 -24.50
N HIS A 165 -23.85 -12.85 -23.27
CA HIS A 165 -25.27 -13.01 -22.94
C HIS A 165 -26.13 -11.79 -23.30
N SER A 166 -25.51 -10.61 -23.42
CA SER A 166 -26.18 -9.35 -23.72
C SER A 166 -25.98 -8.89 -25.16
N GLU A 167 -25.13 -9.56 -25.93
CA GLU A 167 -24.88 -9.29 -27.36
C GLU A 167 -24.44 -7.83 -27.63
N THR A 168 -23.72 -7.25 -26.68
CA THR A 168 -23.31 -5.84 -26.65
C THR A 168 -21.89 -5.60 -27.17
N LEU A 169 -21.11 -6.66 -27.45
CA LEU A 169 -19.75 -6.54 -27.98
C LEU A 169 -19.78 -6.04 -29.43
N GLY A 170 -19.03 -4.99 -29.74
CA GLY A 170 -18.81 -4.49 -31.09
C GLY A 170 -19.91 -3.60 -31.66
N ALA A 171 -19.59 -2.94 -32.76
CA ALA A 171 -20.41 -1.88 -33.38
C ALA A 171 -21.80 -2.36 -33.80
N LYS A 172 -22.77 -1.43 -33.71
CA LYS A 172 -24.15 -1.60 -34.14
C LYS A 172 -24.54 -0.47 -35.10
N PRO A 173 -25.43 -0.72 -36.09
CA PRO A 173 -26.04 -2.02 -36.44
C PRO A 173 -25.00 -3.00 -37.00
N ARG A 174 -25.29 -4.31 -36.91
CA ARG A 174 -24.43 -5.37 -37.43
C ARG A 174 -24.34 -5.32 -38.96
N ALA A 175 -23.17 -5.66 -39.51
CA ALA A 175 -23.09 -6.00 -40.92
C ALA A 175 -23.83 -7.32 -41.20
N VAL A 176 -24.18 -7.58 -42.47
CA VAL A 176 -25.01 -8.73 -42.87
C VAL A 176 -24.35 -10.08 -42.51
N ASP A 177 -23.02 -10.11 -42.50
CA ASP A 177 -22.16 -11.24 -42.18
C ASP A 177 -21.77 -11.33 -40.69
N GLU A 178 -22.11 -10.33 -39.87
CA GLU A 178 -21.80 -10.32 -38.44
C GLU A 178 -22.91 -10.99 -37.63
N VAL A 179 -22.61 -12.17 -37.09
CA VAL A 179 -23.52 -12.94 -36.24
C VAL A 179 -23.03 -12.96 -34.80
N GLU A 180 -23.98 -12.83 -33.87
CA GLU A 180 -23.75 -12.83 -32.43
C GLU A 180 -23.16 -14.17 -31.94
N SER A 181 -22.53 -14.10 -30.77
CA SER A 181 -21.68 -15.19 -30.29
C SER A 181 -22.46 -16.45 -29.92
N LEU A 182 -23.64 -16.29 -29.29
CA LEU A 182 -24.48 -17.43 -28.93
C LEU A 182 -25.11 -18.09 -30.16
N ALA A 183 -25.46 -17.32 -31.18
CA ALA A 183 -26.01 -17.85 -32.43
C ALA A 183 -24.99 -18.68 -33.24
N ARG A 184 -23.68 -18.43 -33.04
CA ARG A 184 -22.59 -19.19 -33.67
C ARG A 184 -21.89 -20.20 -32.77
N CYS A 185 -22.37 -20.43 -31.54
CA CYS A 185 -21.67 -21.32 -30.61
C CYS A 185 -21.56 -22.77 -31.10
N SER A 186 -22.43 -23.21 -32.02
CA SER A 186 -22.34 -24.52 -32.69
C SER A 186 -21.13 -24.70 -33.61
N ASP A 187 -20.42 -23.61 -33.93
CA ASP A 187 -19.19 -23.65 -34.73
C ASP A 187 -17.99 -24.13 -33.92
N ILE A 188 -18.08 -24.12 -32.58
CA ILE A 188 -17.01 -24.55 -31.68
C ILE A 188 -16.76 -26.05 -31.86
N ARG A 189 -15.49 -26.42 -32.07
CA ARG A 189 -15.04 -27.82 -32.27
C ARG A 189 -14.16 -28.35 -31.14
N GLY A 190 -13.44 -27.47 -30.45
CA GLY A 190 -12.61 -27.82 -29.28
C GLY A 190 -13.40 -27.83 -27.98
N GLU A 191 -12.73 -28.26 -26.89
CA GLU A 191 -13.29 -28.23 -25.54
C GLU A 191 -13.25 -26.80 -24.97
N ILE A 192 -14.32 -26.33 -24.34
CA ILE A 192 -14.38 -25.01 -23.72
C ILE A 192 -14.66 -25.08 -22.21
N LEU A 193 -13.81 -24.42 -21.40
CA LEU A 193 -14.04 -24.24 -19.97
C LEU A 193 -14.55 -22.81 -19.70
N MET A 194 -15.77 -22.70 -19.20
CA MET A 194 -16.37 -21.44 -18.78
C MET A 194 -16.23 -21.26 -17.27
N ILE A 195 -15.62 -20.17 -16.82
CA ILE A 195 -15.38 -19.88 -15.40
C ILE A 195 -16.04 -18.55 -15.03
N PHE A 196 -16.96 -18.56 -14.07
CA PHE A 196 -17.69 -17.36 -13.65
C PHE A 196 -17.62 -17.09 -12.14
N GLY A 197 -17.64 -15.82 -11.76
CA GLY A 197 -17.84 -15.39 -10.39
C GLY A 197 -19.33 -15.34 -10.04
N THR A 198 -19.77 -15.95 -8.94
CA THR A 198 -21.17 -15.93 -8.53
C THR A 198 -21.66 -14.54 -8.09
N LYS A 199 -20.73 -13.63 -7.76
CA LYS A 199 -21.00 -12.24 -7.34
C LYS A 199 -20.74 -11.23 -8.46
N ASP A 200 -20.41 -11.69 -9.66
CA ASP A 200 -20.16 -10.83 -10.81
C ASP A 200 -21.44 -10.07 -11.24
N PRO A 201 -21.44 -8.71 -11.21
CA PRO A 201 -22.58 -7.92 -11.66
C PRO A 201 -22.67 -7.84 -13.20
N HIS A 202 -21.58 -8.08 -13.93
CA HIS A 202 -21.52 -7.93 -15.39
C HIS A 202 -22.04 -9.17 -16.13
N VAL A 203 -21.94 -10.35 -15.52
CA VAL A 203 -22.55 -11.58 -16.03
C VAL A 203 -23.47 -12.16 -14.95
N PRO A 204 -24.68 -11.59 -14.79
CA PRO A 204 -25.62 -12.00 -13.75
C PRO A 204 -26.04 -13.46 -13.95
N ARG A 205 -26.65 -14.06 -12.92
CA ARG A 205 -27.09 -15.47 -12.95
C ARG A 205 -27.93 -15.81 -14.19
N GLN A 206 -28.80 -14.90 -14.62
CA GLN A 206 -29.61 -15.08 -15.83
C GLN A 206 -28.74 -15.12 -17.09
N GLY A 207 -27.76 -14.21 -17.22
CA GLY A 207 -26.81 -14.21 -18.32
C GLY A 207 -25.98 -15.48 -18.38
N ARG A 208 -25.47 -15.93 -17.22
CA ARG A 208 -24.76 -17.21 -17.09
C ARG A 208 -25.61 -18.39 -17.53
N ARG A 209 -26.89 -18.41 -17.14
CA ARG A 209 -27.82 -19.46 -17.54
C ARG A 209 -28.06 -19.48 -19.04
N LEU A 210 -28.22 -18.31 -19.68
CA LEU A 210 -28.37 -18.21 -21.13
C LEU A 210 -27.18 -18.80 -21.88
N ILE A 211 -25.96 -18.50 -21.43
CA ILE A 211 -24.73 -19.03 -22.04
C ILE A 211 -24.68 -20.56 -21.87
N TYR A 212 -24.96 -21.06 -20.67
CA TYR A 212 -24.99 -22.50 -20.38
C TYR A 212 -26.00 -23.24 -21.28
N ASP A 213 -27.23 -22.72 -21.35
CA ASP A 213 -28.31 -23.35 -22.12
C ASP A 213 -28.00 -23.35 -23.62
N ALA A 214 -27.41 -22.27 -24.15
CA ALA A 214 -26.99 -22.20 -25.55
C ALA A 214 -25.90 -23.24 -25.89
N LEU A 215 -24.86 -23.35 -25.07
CA LEU A 215 -23.79 -24.35 -25.26
C LEU A 215 -24.33 -25.79 -25.18
N ALA A 216 -25.21 -26.05 -24.21
CA ALA A 216 -25.84 -27.35 -24.05
C ALA A 216 -26.75 -27.72 -25.23
N GLN A 217 -27.55 -26.77 -25.73
CA GLN A 217 -28.41 -26.97 -26.90
C GLN A 217 -27.60 -27.21 -28.18
N ALA A 218 -26.50 -26.47 -28.34
CA ALA A 218 -25.58 -26.63 -29.46
C ALA A 218 -24.70 -27.90 -29.36
N LYS A 219 -24.79 -28.64 -28.24
CA LYS A 219 -23.99 -29.85 -27.96
C LYS A 219 -22.48 -29.61 -28.06
N VAL A 220 -22.04 -28.43 -27.62
CA VAL A 220 -20.61 -28.11 -27.49
C VAL A 220 -20.03 -28.93 -26.34
N ASP A 221 -18.78 -29.37 -26.46
CA ASP A 221 -18.06 -30.02 -25.36
C ASP A 221 -17.54 -28.95 -24.40
N PHE A 222 -18.16 -28.83 -23.22
CA PHE A 222 -17.82 -27.77 -22.28
C PHE A 222 -17.80 -28.21 -20.82
N ALA A 223 -16.87 -27.62 -20.08
CA ALA A 223 -16.81 -27.65 -18.62
C ALA A 223 -17.29 -26.31 -18.04
N TRP A 224 -17.87 -26.36 -16.84
CA TRP A 224 -18.46 -25.19 -16.19
C TRP A 224 -17.97 -25.07 -14.75
N MET A 225 -17.48 -23.89 -14.39
CA MET A 225 -17.02 -23.60 -13.03
C MET A 225 -17.60 -22.28 -12.53
N GLU A 226 -18.16 -22.31 -11.31
CA GLU A 226 -18.59 -21.11 -10.62
C GLU A 226 -17.84 -20.94 -9.30
N LEU A 227 -17.23 -19.78 -9.11
CA LEU A 227 -16.46 -19.43 -7.92
C LEU A 227 -17.19 -18.35 -7.12
N LYS A 228 -17.11 -18.39 -5.79
CA LYS A 228 -17.66 -17.32 -4.94
C LYS A 228 -16.81 -16.05 -4.99
N ALA A 229 -16.75 -15.40 -6.14
CA ALA A 229 -15.88 -14.26 -6.41
C ALA A 229 -16.59 -13.16 -7.23
N ASP A 230 -16.05 -11.95 -7.17
CA ASP A 230 -16.48 -10.78 -7.96
C ASP A 230 -15.86 -10.82 -9.37
N HIS A 231 -16.21 -9.88 -10.27
CA HIS A 231 -15.85 -9.93 -11.71
C HIS A 231 -14.36 -10.20 -12.02
N ALA A 232 -13.43 -9.44 -11.44
CA ALA A 232 -12.01 -9.50 -11.79
C ALA A 232 -11.19 -10.43 -10.87
N PHE A 233 -11.72 -11.59 -10.51
CA PHE A 233 -11.14 -12.45 -9.45
C PHE A 233 -9.77 -13.06 -9.75
N ILE A 234 -9.38 -13.11 -11.02
CA ILE A 234 -8.06 -13.61 -11.46
C ILE A 234 -7.01 -12.49 -11.53
N ARG A 235 -7.43 -11.22 -11.45
CA ARG A 235 -6.51 -10.08 -11.51
C ARG A 235 -5.75 -9.98 -10.20
N ASP A 236 -4.43 -9.97 -10.31
CA ASP A 236 -3.49 -9.90 -9.18
C ASP A 236 -3.14 -8.45 -8.78
N GLU A 237 -3.87 -7.46 -9.30
CA GLU A 237 -3.78 -6.03 -8.93
C GLU A 237 -5.15 -5.49 -8.47
N SER A 238 -5.14 -4.82 -7.31
CA SER A 238 -6.29 -4.09 -6.76
C SER A 238 -6.42 -2.73 -7.43
N SER A 239 -7.64 -2.21 -7.66
CA SER A 239 -7.87 -0.90 -8.30
C SER A 239 -7.78 0.30 -7.33
N LYS A 240 -7.09 0.16 -6.19
CA LYS A 240 -7.00 1.25 -5.19
C LYS A 240 -5.96 2.27 -5.62
N GLY A 241 -6.44 3.41 -6.12
CA GLY A 241 -5.61 4.55 -6.51
C GLY A 241 -5.14 5.42 -5.33
N SER A 242 -4.22 6.34 -5.63
CA SER A 242 -3.46 7.17 -4.67
C SER A 242 -4.32 8.01 -3.73
N PHE A 243 -5.55 8.34 -4.11
CA PHE A 243 -6.47 9.09 -3.25
C PHE A 243 -6.90 8.29 -2.00
N ASN A 244 -7.12 6.97 -2.13
CA ASN A 244 -7.43 6.14 -0.97
C ASN A 244 -6.23 6.02 -0.03
N LEU A 245 -5.01 6.01 -0.59
CA LEU A 245 -3.79 5.96 0.19
C LEU A 245 -3.54 7.29 0.93
N TRP A 246 -3.80 8.42 0.26
CA TRP A 246 -3.84 9.73 0.92
C TRP A 246 -4.79 9.72 2.12
N ALA A 247 -6.01 9.19 1.95
CA ALA A 247 -6.98 9.11 3.04
C ALA A 247 -6.49 8.24 4.21
N VAL A 248 -5.82 7.11 3.94
CA VAL A 248 -5.17 6.32 5.01
C VAL A 248 -4.11 7.14 5.75
N GLY A 249 -3.29 7.88 5.03
CA GLY A 249 -2.24 8.69 5.65
C GLY A 249 -2.82 9.79 6.53
N ILE A 250 -3.90 10.43 6.07
CA ILE A 250 -4.66 11.38 6.88
C ILE A 250 -5.19 10.70 8.13
N THR A 251 -5.88 9.55 8.02
CA THR A 251 -6.42 8.88 9.21
C THR A 251 -5.32 8.51 10.21
N VAL A 252 -4.14 8.10 9.78
CA VAL A 252 -3.04 7.73 10.70
C VAL A 252 -2.58 8.94 11.52
N VAL A 253 -2.49 10.13 10.91
CA VAL A 253 -1.74 11.25 11.50
C VAL A 253 -2.61 12.38 12.05
N ILE A 254 -3.79 12.59 11.46
CA ILE A 254 -4.59 13.80 11.68
C ILE A 254 -4.96 14.03 13.16
N GLY A 255 -5.18 12.96 13.93
CA GLY A 255 -5.50 13.05 15.36
C GLY A 255 -4.42 13.76 16.16
N GLY A 256 -3.14 13.63 15.81
CA GLY A 256 -2.06 14.33 16.51
C GLY A 256 -2.05 15.85 16.31
N GLN A 257 -2.85 16.38 15.36
CA GLN A 257 -3.10 17.83 15.25
C GLN A 257 -4.22 18.30 16.19
N TYR A 258 -5.04 17.37 16.69
CA TYR A 258 -6.20 17.66 17.53
C TYR A 258 -5.91 17.65 19.02
N PHE A 259 -4.86 16.97 19.49
CA PHE A 259 -4.58 16.84 20.92
C PHE A 259 -3.08 16.59 21.21
N SER A 260 -2.71 16.71 22.48
CA SER A 260 -1.38 16.44 23.07
C SER A 260 -0.20 17.32 22.65
N TRP A 261 -0.16 17.83 21.43
CA TRP A 261 0.95 18.67 20.97
C TRP A 261 1.08 19.99 21.76
N ASN A 262 -0.04 20.50 22.27
CA ASN A 262 -0.16 21.80 22.93
C ASN A 262 0.62 21.88 24.25
N LEU A 263 0.90 20.75 24.90
CA LEU A 263 1.79 20.68 26.07
C LEU A 263 3.18 21.25 25.78
N GLY A 264 3.62 21.21 24.51
CA GLY A 264 4.92 21.76 24.12
C GLY A 264 5.01 23.29 24.20
N LEU A 265 3.86 23.98 24.20
CA LEU A 265 3.80 25.42 24.40
C LEU A 265 4.27 25.86 25.80
N ALA A 266 4.51 24.92 26.72
CA ALA A 266 5.21 25.18 27.99
C ALA A 266 6.63 25.75 27.81
N ALA A 267 7.26 25.59 26.63
CA ALA A 267 8.53 26.25 26.30
C ALA A 267 8.36 27.66 25.72
N GLY A 268 7.13 28.14 25.57
CA GLY A 268 6.79 29.39 24.92
C GLY A 268 6.47 29.22 23.43
N THR A 269 5.74 30.20 22.90
CA THR A 269 5.15 30.16 21.56
C THR A 269 6.20 30.10 20.45
N LEU A 270 7.27 30.90 20.55
CA LEU A 270 8.32 30.96 19.54
C LEU A 270 9.20 29.70 19.60
N SER A 271 9.62 29.32 20.81
CA SER A 271 10.47 28.14 21.02
C SER A 271 9.80 26.87 20.51
N TYR A 272 8.53 26.65 20.85
CA TYR A 272 7.82 25.46 20.40
C TYR A 272 7.39 25.53 18.91
N GLY A 273 7.12 26.73 18.38
CA GLY A 273 6.90 26.94 16.95
C GLY A 273 8.11 26.54 16.11
N ILE A 274 9.32 26.94 16.52
CA ILE A 274 10.57 26.53 15.88
C ILE A 274 10.74 25.00 15.93
N SER A 275 10.53 24.39 17.10
CA SER A 275 10.59 22.93 17.26
C SER A 275 9.62 22.21 16.33
N SER A 276 8.37 22.68 16.23
CA SER A 276 7.32 22.11 15.39
C SER A 276 7.68 22.18 13.90
N ILE A 277 8.23 23.31 13.43
CA ILE A 277 8.70 23.47 12.04
C ILE A 277 9.88 22.55 11.76
N MET A 278 10.87 22.48 12.66
CA MET A 278 12.02 21.59 12.49
C MET A 278 11.59 20.13 12.39
N MET A 279 10.69 19.71 13.27
CA MET A 279 10.12 18.36 13.27
C MET A 279 9.33 18.08 11.99
N GLY A 280 8.47 19.03 11.57
CA GLY A 280 7.67 18.88 10.34
C GLY A 280 8.53 18.78 9.08
N LEU A 281 9.59 19.58 8.96
CA LEU A 281 10.53 19.48 7.85
C LEU A 281 11.28 18.14 7.84
N ALA A 282 11.56 17.56 9.02
CA ALA A 282 12.19 16.24 9.12
C ALA A 282 11.25 15.14 8.61
N TYR A 283 9.95 15.18 8.98
CA TYR A 283 8.93 14.26 8.48
C TYR A 283 8.64 14.42 6.99
N VAL A 284 8.61 15.64 6.47
CA VAL A 284 8.53 15.91 5.03
C VAL A 284 9.75 15.31 4.33
N SER A 285 10.95 15.53 4.86
CA SER A 285 12.20 15.04 4.26
C SER A 285 12.26 13.52 4.20
N ILE A 286 11.99 12.81 5.31
CA ILE A 286 11.94 11.34 5.30
C ILE A 286 10.85 10.82 4.39
N SER A 287 9.70 11.50 4.31
CA SER A 287 8.59 11.07 3.45
C SER A 287 8.93 11.18 1.98
N LEU A 288 9.57 12.28 1.55
CA LEU A 288 10.06 12.44 0.19
C LEU A 288 11.17 11.41 -0.13
N CYS A 289 12.06 11.14 0.81
CA CYS A 289 13.08 10.09 0.65
C CYS A 289 12.47 8.69 0.50
N MET A 290 11.50 8.34 1.33
CA MET A 290 10.82 7.04 1.28
C MET A 290 9.94 6.90 0.04
N ALA A 291 9.31 7.97 -0.43
CA ALA A 291 8.63 7.97 -1.72
C ALA A 291 9.60 7.61 -2.88
N GLU A 292 10.85 8.10 -2.87
CA GLU A 292 11.85 7.70 -3.85
C GLU A 292 12.25 6.22 -3.68
N VAL A 293 12.42 5.74 -2.44
CA VAL A 293 12.68 4.30 -2.16
C VAL A 293 11.56 3.41 -2.69
N SER A 294 10.31 3.69 -2.33
CA SER A 294 9.14 2.88 -2.73
C SER A 294 8.87 2.92 -4.24
N SER A 295 9.24 4.03 -4.91
CA SER A 295 9.18 4.11 -6.37
C SER A 295 10.20 3.22 -7.07
N MET A 296 11.31 2.93 -6.37
CA MET A 296 12.35 2.04 -6.85
C MET A 296 11.99 0.60 -6.49
N VAL A 297 11.74 0.33 -5.21
CA VAL A 297 11.41 -1.00 -4.68
C VAL A 297 10.40 -0.83 -3.55
N PRO A 298 9.14 -1.25 -3.76
CA PRO A 298 8.16 -1.27 -2.69
C PRO A 298 8.47 -2.40 -1.70
N PHE A 299 8.66 -2.07 -0.43
CA PHE A 299 8.86 -3.03 0.66
C PHE A 299 7.57 -3.17 1.49
N GLU A 300 6.90 -4.32 1.43
CA GLU A 300 5.64 -4.54 2.17
C GLU A 300 5.81 -4.45 3.69
N GLY A 301 7.00 -4.80 4.19
CA GLY A 301 7.38 -4.62 5.59
C GLY A 301 7.69 -3.18 6.00
N GLY A 302 7.68 -2.20 5.09
CA GLY A 302 8.09 -0.82 5.39
C GLY A 302 9.58 -0.76 5.78
N ALA A 303 9.90 -0.12 6.92
CA ALA A 303 11.30 0.04 7.34
C ALA A 303 11.96 -1.30 7.69
N PHE A 304 11.22 -2.27 8.21
CA PHE A 304 11.71 -3.65 8.41
C PHE A 304 12.33 -4.23 7.13
N GLY A 305 11.60 -4.16 6.01
CA GLY A 305 12.07 -4.72 4.73
C GLY A 305 13.30 -3.99 4.20
N LEU A 306 13.26 -2.64 4.24
CA LEU A 306 14.39 -1.80 3.85
C LEU A 306 15.62 -2.07 4.73
N ALA A 307 15.45 -2.17 6.05
CA ALA A 307 16.53 -2.38 7.00
C ALA A 307 17.22 -3.74 6.81
N ARG A 308 16.48 -4.79 6.41
CA ARG A 308 17.05 -6.09 6.07
C ARG A 308 17.91 -6.04 4.81
N CYS A 309 17.52 -5.20 3.84
CA CYS A 309 18.30 -4.95 2.64
C CYS A 309 19.61 -4.18 2.94
N THR A 310 19.59 -3.27 3.92
CA THR A 310 20.67 -2.29 4.11
C THR A 310 21.62 -2.64 5.24
N TRP A 311 21.10 -3.10 6.38
CA TRP A 311 21.86 -3.42 7.59
C TRP A 311 22.01 -4.92 7.83
N GLY A 312 21.26 -5.74 7.10
CA GLY A 312 21.21 -7.19 7.28
C GLY A 312 20.15 -7.64 8.29
N PHE A 313 20.13 -8.96 8.55
CA PHE A 313 18.99 -9.63 9.15
C PHE A 313 18.68 -9.22 10.61
N TYR A 314 19.72 -9.14 11.45
CA TYR A 314 19.55 -8.79 12.87
C TYR A 314 19.04 -7.37 13.05
N ALA A 315 19.72 -6.39 12.43
CA ALA A 315 19.33 -4.99 12.50
C ALA A 315 17.95 -4.78 11.88
N GLY A 316 17.64 -5.47 10.78
CA GLY A 316 16.30 -5.48 10.21
C GLY A 316 15.22 -5.98 11.16
N PHE A 317 15.47 -7.08 11.90
CA PHE A 317 14.56 -7.56 12.94
C PHE A 317 14.38 -6.54 14.07
N VAL A 318 15.45 -5.94 14.58
CA VAL A 318 15.39 -4.93 15.64
C VAL A 318 14.58 -3.73 15.19
N VAL A 319 14.80 -3.23 13.97
CA VAL A 319 14.03 -2.11 13.39
C VAL A 319 12.54 -2.49 13.28
N GLY A 320 12.21 -3.70 12.80
CA GLY A 320 10.83 -4.16 12.75
C GLY A 320 10.16 -4.24 14.14
N CYS A 321 10.91 -4.65 15.17
CA CYS A 321 10.41 -4.65 16.55
C CYS A 321 10.21 -3.23 17.07
N CYS A 322 11.15 -2.31 16.83
CA CYS A 322 11.00 -0.90 17.19
C CYS A 322 9.75 -0.31 16.53
N GLU A 323 9.52 -0.59 15.24
CA GLU A 323 8.31 -0.16 14.52
C GLU A 323 7.02 -0.74 15.10
N ALA A 324 7.00 -2.04 15.39
CA ALA A 324 5.82 -2.68 15.97
C ALA A 324 5.49 -2.11 17.35
N VAL A 325 6.50 -2.00 18.23
CA VAL A 325 6.32 -1.53 19.61
C VAL A 325 5.94 -0.05 19.63
N GLN A 326 6.57 0.82 18.83
CA GLN A 326 6.15 2.24 18.79
C GLN A 326 4.65 2.39 18.47
N TYR A 327 4.14 1.62 17.51
CA TYR A 327 2.75 1.76 17.09
C TYR A 327 1.80 1.19 18.13
N ILE A 328 2.18 0.12 18.83
CA ILE A 328 1.42 -0.40 19.99
C ILE A 328 1.33 0.68 21.09
N LEU A 329 2.47 1.29 21.45
CA LEU A 329 2.51 2.34 22.46
C LEU A 329 1.68 3.55 22.04
N TYR A 330 1.76 3.96 20.78
CA TYR A 330 1.01 5.09 20.26
C TYR A 330 -0.51 4.87 20.28
N VAL A 331 -0.98 3.68 19.88
CA VAL A 331 -2.41 3.33 19.95
C VAL A 331 -2.89 3.33 21.40
N THR A 332 -2.06 2.83 22.31
CA THR A 332 -2.32 2.86 23.75
C THR A 332 -2.60 4.30 24.22
N CYS A 333 -1.66 5.23 23.97
CA CYS A 333 -1.81 6.63 24.35
C CYS A 333 -3.05 7.27 23.68
N SER A 334 -3.29 6.95 22.39
CA SER A 334 -4.39 7.54 21.61
C SER A 334 -5.77 7.12 22.14
N PHE A 335 -5.97 5.84 22.44
CA PHE A 335 -7.26 5.36 22.96
C PHE A 335 -7.45 5.71 24.44
N VAL A 336 -6.38 5.83 25.23
CA VAL A 336 -6.47 6.39 26.58
C VAL A 336 -6.91 7.85 26.54
N ALA A 337 -6.32 8.67 25.66
CA ALA A 337 -6.73 10.05 25.44
C ALA A 337 -8.19 10.13 24.96
N LEU A 338 -8.59 9.30 24.00
CA LEU A 338 -9.98 9.20 23.56
C LEU A 338 -10.93 8.86 24.71
N GLY A 339 -10.56 7.92 25.59
CA GLY A 339 -11.36 7.58 26.77
C GLY A 339 -11.54 8.76 27.72
N ARG A 340 -10.49 9.57 27.94
CA ARG A 340 -10.57 10.81 28.73
C ARG A 340 -11.48 11.85 28.08
N MET A 341 -11.44 11.97 26.75
CA MET A 341 -12.32 12.89 26.00
C MET A 341 -13.80 12.49 26.14
N VAL A 342 -14.11 11.19 26.00
CA VAL A 342 -15.49 10.70 26.13
C VAL A 342 -16.00 10.76 27.58
N ALA A 343 -15.11 10.61 28.56
CA ALA A 343 -15.45 10.72 29.98
C ALA A 343 -16.01 12.10 30.37
N LEU A 344 -15.77 13.15 29.57
CA LEU A 344 -16.29 14.51 29.84
C LEU A 344 -17.81 14.61 29.76
N PHE A 345 -18.46 13.80 28.92
CA PHE A 345 -19.91 13.86 28.71
C PHE A 345 -20.63 12.53 28.93
N VAL A 346 -19.90 11.43 29.20
CA VAL A 346 -20.48 10.12 29.57
C VAL A 346 -20.05 9.71 30.99
N PRO A 347 -20.89 9.91 32.02
CA PRO A 347 -20.55 9.60 33.43
C PRO A 347 -20.14 8.13 33.68
N LEU A 348 -20.72 7.20 32.92
CA LEU A 348 -20.35 5.77 32.99
C LEU A 348 -18.88 5.56 32.62
N ILE A 349 -18.39 6.27 31.60
CA ILE A 349 -17.01 6.16 31.10
C ILE A 349 -16.04 6.87 32.05
N HIS A 350 -16.48 7.93 32.73
CA HIS A 350 -15.69 8.52 33.81
C HIS A 350 -15.40 7.51 34.94
N SER A 351 -16.39 6.68 35.30
CA SER A 351 -16.23 5.64 36.34
C SER A 351 -15.50 4.40 35.82
N TYR A 352 -15.71 4.06 34.55
CA TYR A 352 -15.19 2.86 33.90
C TYR A 352 -14.58 3.21 32.52
N PRO A 353 -13.39 3.84 32.50
CA PRO A 353 -12.79 4.35 31.27
C PRO A 353 -12.39 3.24 30.29
N TRP A 354 -12.14 2.03 30.80
CA TRP A 354 -11.84 0.84 30.00
C TRP A 354 -12.94 0.47 28.99
N ILE A 355 -14.20 0.88 29.24
CA ILE A 355 -15.31 0.65 28.30
C ILE A 355 -15.06 1.39 26.98
N ALA A 356 -14.59 2.64 27.06
CA ALA A 356 -14.29 3.43 25.87
C ALA A 356 -13.11 2.86 25.10
N TRP A 357 -12.06 2.42 25.80
CA TRP A 357 -10.89 1.81 25.17
C TRP A 357 -11.28 0.51 24.47
N LEU A 358 -12.02 -0.36 25.16
CA LEU A 358 -12.48 -1.64 24.62
C LEU A 358 -13.36 -1.44 23.38
N ALA A 359 -14.33 -0.53 23.45
CA ALA A 359 -15.17 -0.20 22.30
C ALA A 359 -14.34 0.28 21.11
N SER A 360 -13.31 1.11 21.37
CA SER A 360 -12.42 1.62 20.32
C SER A 360 -11.60 0.50 19.66
N TYR A 361 -10.98 -0.38 20.45
CA TYR A 361 -10.25 -1.54 19.90
C TYR A 361 -11.16 -2.50 19.15
N VAL A 362 -12.36 -2.78 19.67
CA VAL A 362 -13.32 -3.66 19.01
C VAL A 362 -13.75 -3.08 17.67
N LEU A 363 -14.09 -1.80 17.60
CA LEU A 363 -14.49 -1.15 16.35
C LEU A 363 -13.34 -1.11 15.33
N ALA A 364 -12.15 -0.66 15.76
CA ALA A 364 -10.97 -0.61 14.90
C ALA A 364 -10.59 -2.00 14.36
N SER A 365 -10.59 -3.01 15.23
CA SER A 365 -10.30 -4.40 14.87
C SER A 365 -11.37 -4.98 13.95
N ALA A 366 -12.65 -4.74 14.22
CA ALA A 366 -13.75 -5.25 13.41
C ALA A 366 -13.69 -4.73 11.96
N MET A 367 -13.46 -3.42 11.79
CA MET A 367 -13.33 -2.81 10.46
C MET A 367 -12.11 -3.36 9.70
N LEU A 368 -10.99 -3.57 10.41
CA LEU A 368 -9.79 -4.15 9.81
C LEU A 368 -9.95 -5.64 9.47
N ILE A 369 -10.69 -6.40 10.29
CA ILE A 369 -11.00 -7.81 10.06
C ILE A 369 -11.91 -7.99 8.84
N VAL A 370 -12.97 -7.16 8.71
CA VAL A 370 -13.86 -7.18 7.54
C VAL A 370 -13.08 -6.93 6.25
N GLY A 371 -12.13 -5.99 6.29
CA GLY A 371 -11.22 -5.72 5.18
C GLY A 371 -11.93 -5.31 3.89
N GLY A 372 -11.23 -5.47 2.76
CA GLY A 372 -11.77 -5.23 1.43
C GLY A 372 -12.35 -3.82 1.24
N ASN A 373 -13.36 -3.70 0.36
CA ASN A 373 -13.96 -2.40 0.01
C ASN A 373 -14.61 -1.67 1.19
N VAL A 374 -15.08 -2.40 2.20
CA VAL A 374 -15.72 -1.82 3.39
C VAL A 374 -14.69 -1.02 4.19
N TYR A 375 -13.54 -1.62 4.50
CA TYR A 375 -12.45 -0.94 5.20
C TYR A 375 -12.01 0.34 4.48
N TRP A 376 -11.80 0.26 3.15
CA TRP A 376 -11.36 1.42 2.37
C TRP A 376 -12.38 2.57 2.37
N ARG A 377 -13.68 2.27 2.24
CA ARG A 377 -14.74 3.29 2.29
C ARG A 377 -14.89 3.88 3.69
N TRP A 378 -14.82 3.04 4.72
CA TRP A 378 -14.81 3.45 6.12
C TRP A 378 -13.66 4.41 6.41
N ASN A 379 -12.45 4.04 5.99
CA ASN A 379 -11.27 4.84 6.21
C ASN A 379 -11.32 6.18 5.44
N LEU A 380 -11.82 6.16 4.20
CA LEU A 380 -12.05 7.39 3.44
C LEU A 380 -13.06 8.32 4.13
N ALA A 381 -14.17 7.77 4.63
CA ALA A 381 -15.15 8.56 5.37
C ALA A 381 -14.55 9.19 6.63
N LEU A 382 -13.78 8.42 7.42
CA LEU A 382 -13.07 8.94 8.59
C LEU A 382 -12.09 10.07 8.24
N ALA A 383 -11.30 9.91 7.16
CA ALA A 383 -10.37 10.93 6.70
C ALA A 383 -11.09 12.23 6.33
N LEU A 384 -12.15 12.12 5.52
CA LEU A 384 -12.92 13.27 5.03
C LEU A 384 -13.65 14.00 6.17
N VAL A 385 -14.26 13.26 7.11
CA VAL A 385 -14.91 13.85 8.29
C VAL A 385 -13.88 14.58 9.15
N SER A 386 -12.72 13.97 9.41
CA SER A 386 -11.67 14.59 10.22
C SER A 386 -11.13 15.87 9.57
N ILE A 387 -10.83 15.84 8.27
CA ILE A 387 -10.39 17.05 7.55
C ILE A 387 -11.50 18.11 7.51
N ALA A 388 -12.75 17.72 7.26
CA ALA A 388 -13.86 18.66 7.20
C ALA A 388 -14.02 19.42 8.53
N ILE A 389 -13.94 18.71 9.66
CA ILE A 389 -13.98 19.33 10.98
C ILE A 389 -12.81 20.29 11.17
N LEU A 390 -11.60 19.89 10.76
CA LEU A 390 -10.42 20.75 10.87
C LEU A 390 -10.56 22.03 10.03
N LEU A 391 -11.12 21.92 8.82
CA LEU A 391 -11.39 23.06 7.96
C LEU A 391 -12.45 23.99 8.57
N VAL A 392 -13.51 23.43 9.15
CA VAL A 392 -14.52 24.22 9.87
C VAL A 392 -13.89 24.96 11.05
N TYR A 393 -13.03 24.29 11.84
CA TYR A 393 -12.28 24.92 12.92
C TYR A 393 -11.45 26.10 12.43
N VAL A 394 -10.62 25.88 11.40
CA VAL A 394 -9.75 26.92 10.85
C VAL A 394 -10.59 28.08 10.33
N LEU A 395 -11.60 27.83 9.50
CA LEU A 395 -12.41 28.90 8.89
C LEU A 395 -13.24 29.70 9.89
N ALA A 396 -13.77 29.05 10.93
CA ALA A 396 -14.56 29.71 11.96
C ALA A 396 -13.69 30.51 12.94
N SER A 397 -12.47 30.05 13.20
CA SER A 397 -11.55 30.68 14.17
C SER A 397 -10.66 31.75 13.52
N LEU A 398 -10.34 31.65 12.22
CA LEU A 398 -9.45 32.59 11.51
C LEU A 398 -9.83 34.08 11.66
N PRO A 399 -11.12 34.48 11.61
CA PRO A 399 -11.50 35.88 11.83
C PRO A 399 -11.22 36.41 13.24
N HIS A 400 -11.04 35.51 14.21
CA HIS A 400 -10.81 35.82 15.62
C HIS A 400 -9.33 35.72 16.01
N VAL A 401 -8.43 35.51 15.04
CA VAL A 401 -7.00 35.39 15.27
C VAL A 401 -6.38 36.77 15.46
N ASP A 402 -5.87 37.02 16.67
CA ASP A 402 -5.01 38.16 17.00
C ASP A 402 -3.75 37.66 17.72
N MET A 403 -2.67 37.55 16.96
CA MET A 403 -1.39 37.10 17.50
C MET A 403 -0.78 38.09 18.49
N HIS A 404 -1.05 39.39 18.36
CA HIS A 404 -0.50 40.38 19.28
C HIS A 404 -1.19 40.29 20.64
N ALA A 405 -2.51 40.04 20.65
CA ALA A 405 -3.29 39.90 21.87
C ALA A 405 -3.15 38.52 22.54
N HIS A 406 -3.04 37.44 21.76
CA HIS A 406 -3.27 36.07 22.27
C HIS A 406 -2.06 35.13 22.22
N ALA A 407 -0.99 35.46 21.48
CA ALA A 407 0.17 34.56 21.35
C ALA A 407 1.11 34.54 22.58
N GLY A 408 0.69 35.14 23.70
CA GLY A 408 1.42 35.13 24.98
C GLY A 408 2.30 36.37 25.24
N GLY A 409 2.40 37.31 24.29
CA GLY A 409 3.23 38.52 24.43
C GLY A 409 4.73 38.21 24.55
N ASN A 410 5.56 39.24 24.77
CA ASN A 410 7.03 39.09 24.82
C ASN A 410 7.51 38.13 25.93
N ASP A 411 6.78 38.07 27.05
CA ASP A 411 7.18 37.30 28.23
C ASP A 411 7.02 35.79 28.05
N MET A 412 6.14 35.34 27.13
CA MET A 412 5.84 33.92 26.88
C MET A 412 6.32 33.44 25.50
N LEU A 413 7.13 34.23 24.79
CA LEU A 413 7.74 33.78 23.53
C LEU A 413 8.73 32.64 23.76
N VAL A 414 9.55 32.76 24.81
CA VAL A 414 10.60 31.80 25.18
C VAL A 414 10.55 31.60 26.69
N VAL A 415 10.21 30.39 27.12
CA VAL A 415 10.06 30.03 28.54
C VAL A 415 11.00 28.87 28.86
N GLY A 416 11.78 29.01 29.94
CA GLY A 416 12.69 27.95 30.42
C GLY A 416 13.94 27.69 29.56
N GLY A 417 14.18 28.50 28.52
CA GLY A 417 15.41 28.49 27.73
C GLY A 417 15.66 27.18 26.98
N PHE A 418 16.95 26.87 26.74
CA PHE A 418 17.35 25.70 25.95
C PHE A 418 16.93 24.36 26.60
N PHE A 419 16.98 24.26 27.93
CA PHE A 419 16.61 23.02 28.63
C PHE A 419 15.13 22.70 28.41
N GLN A 420 14.25 23.69 28.57
CA GLN A 420 12.82 23.51 28.35
C GLN A 420 12.50 23.27 26.87
N PHE A 421 13.21 23.93 25.95
CA PHE A 421 13.12 23.64 24.51
C PHE A 421 13.43 22.17 24.21
N MET A 422 14.53 21.64 24.76
CA MET A 422 14.88 20.23 24.59
C MET A 422 13.85 19.32 25.23
N LYS A 423 13.31 19.66 26.41
CA LYS A 423 12.28 18.86 27.09
C LYS A 423 11.02 18.68 26.23
N VAL A 424 10.54 19.74 25.58
CA VAL A 424 9.32 19.70 24.76
C VAL A 424 9.53 19.26 23.32
N PHE A 425 10.79 19.21 22.84
CA PHE A 425 11.11 18.91 21.44
C PHE A 425 10.43 17.65 20.87
N PRO A 426 10.31 16.52 21.62
CA PRO A 426 9.65 15.31 21.12
C PRO A 426 8.16 15.49 20.86
N LEU A 427 7.49 16.44 21.54
CA LEU A 427 6.04 16.65 21.40
C LEU A 427 5.66 17.15 20.00
N GLY A 428 6.59 17.80 19.28
CA GLY A 428 6.38 18.18 17.88
C GLY A 428 6.09 16.98 16.96
N ALA A 429 6.47 15.76 17.38
CA ALA A 429 6.21 14.56 16.60
C ALA A 429 4.72 14.22 16.49
N TRP A 430 3.87 14.67 17.44
CA TRP A 430 2.43 14.43 17.40
C TRP A 430 1.81 14.84 16.06
N TYR A 431 2.23 15.96 15.48
CA TYR A 431 1.67 16.48 14.23
C TYR A 431 1.84 15.58 13.00
N PHE A 432 2.83 14.68 13.00
CA PHE A 432 3.35 14.10 11.77
C PHE A 432 3.68 12.60 11.83
N VAL A 433 3.80 12.04 13.04
CA VAL A 433 4.15 10.64 13.26
C VAL A 433 3.21 9.71 12.51
N GLY A 434 3.76 8.77 11.74
CA GLY A 434 3.01 7.72 11.06
C GLY A 434 2.80 7.91 9.56
N VAL A 435 3.13 9.05 8.95
CA VAL A 435 3.06 9.23 7.47
C VAL A 435 3.83 8.14 6.72
N GLU A 436 4.96 7.70 7.26
CA GLU A 436 5.82 6.68 6.65
C GLU A 436 5.15 5.30 6.58
N SER A 437 4.06 5.09 7.34
CA SER A 437 3.37 3.81 7.42
C SER A 437 2.71 3.37 6.11
N LEU A 438 2.43 4.32 5.22
CA LEU A 438 1.81 4.08 3.92
C LEU A 438 2.58 3.10 3.05
N ASN A 439 3.91 3.05 3.21
CA ASN A 439 4.76 2.14 2.44
C ASN A 439 4.41 0.66 2.64
N ARG A 440 3.76 0.31 3.75
CA ARG A 440 3.34 -1.06 4.08
C ARG A 440 2.13 -1.53 3.30
N LEU A 441 1.42 -0.62 2.64
CA LEU A 441 0.25 -0.94 1.84
C LEU A 441 0.59 -1.25 0.39
N CYS A 442 1.87 -1.45 0.06
CA CYS A 442 2.28 -1.73 -1.31
C CYS A 442 1.68 -3.04 -1.87
N GLY A 443 1.36 -4.02 -1.02
CA GLY A 443 0.66 -5.24 -1.45
C GLY A 443 -0.84 -5.05 -1.70
N GLU A 444 -1.41 -3.89 -1.37
CA GLU A 444 -2.86 -3.63 -1.44
C GLU A 444 -3.25 -2.55 -2.47
N VAL A 445 -2.28 -1.90 -3.13
CA VAL A 445 -2.52 -0.80 -4.06
C VAL A 445 -2.15 -1.17 -5.50
N ALA A 446 -2.80 -0.50 -6.46
CA ALA A 446 -2.44 -0.59 -7.87
C ALA A 446 -1.06 0.03 -8.10
N GLU A 447 -0.22 -0.59 -8.92
CA GLU A 447 1.10 -0.07 -9.31
C GLU A 447 1.88 0.64 -8.17
N PRO A 448 2.37 -0.11 -7.16
CA PRO A 448 2.86 0.48 -5.91
C PRO A 448 4.03 1.46 -6.10
N ARG A 449 4.80 1.30 -7.17
CA ARG A 449 5.91 2.19 -7.55
C ARG A 449 5.47 3.62 -7.90
N VAL A 450 4.19 3.84 -8.21
CA VAL A 450 3.63 5.17 -8.55
C VAL A 450 2.64 5.62 -7.48
N THR A 451 1.76 4.72 -7.07
CA THR A 451 0.68 5.02 -6.13
C THR A 451 1.17 5.35 -4.72
N ILE A 452 2.14 4.59 -4.20
CA ILE A 452 2.71 4.84 -2.86
C ILE A 452 3.39 6.22 -2.80
N PRO A 453 4.31 6.57 -3.71
CA PRO A 453 4.92 7.91 -3.73
C PRO A 453 3.89 9.03 -3.81
N LEU A 454 2.92 8.95 -4.73
CA LEU A 454 1.94 10.02 -4.92
C LEU A 454 1.06 10.21 -3.67
N GLY A 455 0.57 9.11 -3.08
CA GLY A 455 -0.24 9.17 -1.86
C GLY A 455 0.57 9.67 -0.66
N GLN A 456 1.82 9.23 -0.49
CA GLN A 456 2.66 9.66 0.63
C GLN A 456 3.05 11.15 0.54
N VAL A 457 3.43 11.63 -0.64
CA VAL A 457 3.82 13.03 -0.84
C VAL A 457 2.62 13.96 -0.69
N SER A 458 1.48 13.64 -1.31
CA SER A 458 0.26 14.46 -1.16
C SER A 458 -0.21 14.50 0.30
N CYS A 459 -0.13 13.38 1.02
CA CYS A 459 -0.50 13.30 2.42
C CYS A 459 0.41 14.17 3.31
N VAL A 460 1.73 14.02 3.21
CA VAL A 460 2.66 14.76 4.08
C VAL A 460 2.59 16.27 3.85
N LEU A 461 2.38 16.71 2.61
CA LEU A 461 2.21 18.14 2.29
C LEU A 461 0.89 18.69 2.84
N THR A 462 -0.18 17.91 2.76
CA THR A 462 -1.48 18.27 3.36
C THR A 462 -1.35 18.41 4.88
N LEU A 463 -0.68 17.45 5.53
CA LEU A 463 -0.46 17.45 6.98
C LEU A 463 0.46 18.60 7.42
N PHE A 464 1.51 18.91 6.66
CA PHE A 464 2.41 20.03 6.94
C PHE A 464 1.69 21.38 6.86
N ALA A 465 0.91 21.60 5.80
CA ALA A 465 0.12 22.82 5.65
C ALA A 465 -0.94 22.97 6.75
N SER A 466 -1.68 21.89 7.05
CA SER A 466 -2.70 21.90 8.11
C SER A 466 -2.09 22.08 9.50
N ALA A 467 -0.94 21.48 9.82
CA ALA A 467 -0.27 21.66 11.10
C ALA A 467 0.12 23.13 11.35
N ILE A 468 0.64 23.83 10.34
CA ILE A 468 0.95 25.27 10.44
C ILE A 468 -0.32 26.07 10.74
N LEU A 469 -1.41 25.80 10.01
CA LEU A 469 -2.69 26.47 10.22
C LEU A 469 -3.23 26.21 11.63
N VAL A 470 -3.22 24.95 12.07
CA VAL A 470 -3.67 24.57 13.41
C VAL A 470 -2.84 25.26 14.48
N PHE A 471 -1.51 25.27 14.34
CA PHE A 471 -0.63 25.95 15.29
C PHE A 471 -0.97 27.44 15.40
N VAL A 472 -1.00 28.14 14.26
CA VAL A 472 -1.25 29.59 14.17
C VAL A 472 -2.64 29.97 14.69
N VAL A 473 -3.67 29.27 14.24
CA VAL A 473 -5.06 29.55 14.61
C VAL A 473 -5.28 29.27 16.09
N SER A 474 -4.74 28.17 16.62
CA SER A 474 -4.92 27.83 18.02
C SER A 474 -4.31 28.92 18.91
N ILE A 475 -3.01 29.22 18.78
CA ILE A 475 -2.36 30.21 19.65
C ILE A 475 -2.89 31.64 19.51
N GLY A 476 -3.45 31.98 18.34
CA GLY A 476 -3.94 33.32 18.04
C GLY A 476 -5.39 33.58 18.44
N THR A 477 -6.14 32.55 18.84
CA THR A 477 -7.56 32.69 19.21
C THR A 477 -7.70 32.76 20.73
N ASN A 478 -8.52 33.69 21.24
CA ASN A 478 -8.85 33.81 22.67
C ASN A 478 -9.40 32.47 23.21
N PRO A 479 -8.96 31.95 24.38
CA PRO A 479 -8.12 32.56 25.43
C PRO A 479 -6.61 32.65 25.16
N GLY A 480 -6.12 32.11 24.04
CA GLY A 480 -4.71 32.18 23.67
C GLY A 480 -3.78 31.37 24.57
N MET A 481 -2.50 31.69 24.50
CA MET A 481 -1.50 31.24 25.48
C MET A 481 -1.68 32.00 26.80
N PRO A 482 -1.69 31.35 28.00
CA PRO A 482 -1.27 29.98 28.31
C PRO A 482 -2.39 28.94 28.41
N ALA A 483 -3.66 29.31 28.29
CA ALA A 483 -4.78 28.38 28.49
C ALA A 483 -4.69 27.16 27.56
N ILE A 484 -4.26 27.38 26.32
CA ILE A 484 -4.08 26.33 25.32
C ILE A 484 -3.02 25.30 25.74
N SER A 485 -1.98 25.67 26.48
CA SER A 485 -0.89 24.74 26.82
C SER A 485 -1.30 23.65 27.82
N THR A 486 -2.43 23.82 28.50
CA THR A 486 -2.96 22.87 29.50
C THR A 486 -4.28 22.23 29.08
N ALA A 487 -4.86 22.65 27.96
CA ALA A 487 -6.11 22.08 27.45
C ALA A 487 -5.95 20.61 27.05
N LEU A 488 -7.00 19.81 27.24
CA LEU A 488 -7.01 18.42 26.77
C LEU A 488 -6.94 18.33 25.24
N SER A 489 -7.60 19.26 24.56
CA SER A 489 -7.50 19.47 23.12
C SER A 489 -7.47 20.97 22.83
N PRO A 490 -6.46 21.49 22.11
CA PRO A 490 -6.37 22.91 21.79
C PRO A 490 -7.52 23.39 20.88
N ILE A 491 -8.11 22.50 20.08
CA ILE A 491 -9.15 22.83 19.11
C ILE A 491 -10.48 23.16 19.80
N THR A 492 -10.78 22.58 20.97
CA THR A 492 -12.05 22.86 21.66
C THR A 492 -12.18 24.31 22.08
N LEU A 493 -11.09 24.94 22.50
CA LEU A 493 -11.08 26.33 22.92
C LEU A 493 -11.44 27.28 21.77
N GLY A 494 -10.93 27.03 20.55
CA GLY A 494 -11.32 27.84 19.40
C GLY A 494 -12.76 27.60 18.95
N PHE A 495 -13.27 26.36 19.04
CA PHE A 495 -14.69 26.09 18.79
C PHE A 495 -15.61 26.75 19.81
N ASN A 496 -15.24 26.73 21.10
CA ASN A 496 -16.00 27.41 22.15
C ASN A 496 -16.15 28.90 21.85
N ASN A 497 -15.07 29.54 21.39
CA ASN A 497 -15.09 30.94 21.02
C ASN A 497 -15.91 31.18 19.73
N ALA A 498 -15.70 30.39 18.68
CA ALA A 498 -16.34 30.59 17.39
C ALA A 498 -17.85 30.29 17.40
N PHE A 499 -18.31 29.31 18.18
CA PHE A 499 -19.70 28.87 18.23
C PHE A 499 -20.41 29.19 19.55
N ASN A 500 -19.73 29.86 20.49
CA ASN A 500 -20.24 30.16 21.82
C ASN A 500 -20.69 28.88 22.56
N THR A 501 -19.87 27.84 22.50
CA THR A 501 -20.09 26.52 23.10
C THR A 501 -19.15 26.26 24.28
N THR A 502 -19.39 25.17 24.99
CA THR A 502 -18.57 24.68 26.10
C THR A 502 -17.70 23.49 25.66
N ASP A 503 -16.66 23.19 26.43
CA ASP A 503 -15.68 22.14 26.09
C ASP A 503 -16.32 20.76 25.87
N ASP A 504 -17.36 20.40 26.62
CA ASP A 504 -18.11 19.15 26.50
C ASP A 504 -18.80 19.01 25.13
N VAL A 505 -19.36 20.10 24.59
CA VAL A 505 -19.97 20.12 23.26
C VAL A 505 -18.89 20.10 22.18
N SER A 506 -17.86 20.93 22.32
CA SER A 506 -16.78 21.03 21.33
C SER A 506 -15.94 19.76 21.23
N MET A 507 -15.87 18.96 22.30
CA MET A 507 -15.15 17.69 22.31
C MET A 507 -15.71 16.67 21.30
N TRP A 508 -17.00 16.74 20.97
CA TRP A 508 -17.61 15.86 19.95
C TRP A 508 -16.94 15.98 18.59
N PHE A 509 -16.43 17.17 18.25
CA PHE A 509 -15.71 17.40 17.00
C PHE A 509 -14.30 16.78 17.00
N VAL A 510 -13.73 16.51 18.18
CA VAL A 510 -12.38 15.96 18.32
C VAL A 510 -12.35 14.44 18.18
N LEU A 511 -13.40 13.75 18.65
CA LEU A 511 -13.46 12.28 18.73
C LEU A 511 -13.17 11.56 17.40
N PRO A 512 -13.72 11.99 16.22
CA PRO A 512 -13.50 11.27 14.97
C PRO A 512 -12.03 11.22 14.57
N ALA A 513 -11.29 12.33 14.72
CA ALA A 513 -9.88 12.40 14.37
C ALA A 513 -9.02 11.57 15.35
N THR A 514 -9.31 11.64 16.65
CA THR A 514 -8.62 10.84 17.67
C THR A 514 -8.82 9.34 17.44
N PHE A 515 -10.06 8.91 17.15
CA PHE A 515 -10.33 7.51 16.81
C PHE A 515 -9.66 7.08 15.50
N ALA A 516 -9.71 7.93 14.46
CA ALA A 516 -9.10 7.65 13.16
C ALA A 516 -7.60 7.36 13.28
N THR A 517 -6.88 8.18 14.06
CA THR A 517 -5.45 8.00 14.33
C THR A 517 -5.17 6.71 15.08
N GLY A 518 -5.93 6.41 16.13
CA GLY A 518 -5.82 5.13 16.83
C GLY A 518 -6.01 3.94 15.88
N GLN A 519 -7.07 3.94 15.06
CA GLN A 519 -7.32 2.88 14.07
C GLN A 519 -6.22 2.77 13.01
N GLY A 520 -5.72 3.90 12.50
CA GLY A 520 -4.65 3.90 11.50
C GLY A 520 -3.37 3.22 12.00
N PHE A 521 -3.04 3.42 13.28
CA PHE A 521 -1.92 2.70 13.89
C PHE A 521 -2.23 1.25 14.26
N VAL A 522 -3.50 0.89 14.51
CA VAL A 522 -3.93 -0.53 14.61
C VAL A 522 -3.62 -1.28 13.30
N GLN A 523 -3.91 -0.66 12.16
CA GLN A 523 -3.51 -1.21 10.86
C GLN A 523 -1.99 -1.34 10.76
N SER A 524 -1.25 -0.29 11.17
CA SER A 524 0.21 -0.22 11.04
C SER A 524 0.94 -1.32 11.83
N TYR A 525 0.68 -1.48 13.13
CA TYR A 525 1.34 -2.54 13.90
C TYR A 525 0.93 -3.93 13.42
N THR A 526 -0.32 -4.12 12.97
CA THR A 526 -0.80 -5.42 12.49
C THR A 526 -0.01 -5.84 11.27
N LYS A 527 0.22 -4.89 10.34
CA LYS A 527 0.97 -5.13 9.12
C LYS A 527 2.44 -5.46 9.39
N VAL A 528 3.10 -4.72 10.28
CA VAL A 528 4.49 -4.99 10.65
C VAL A 528 4.63 -6.38 11.28
N VAL A 529 3.79 -6.70 12.27
CA VAL A 529 3.83 -7.99 12.97
C VAL A 529 3.48 -9.14 12.02
N SER A 530 2.48 -8.98 11.17
CA SER A 530 2.11 -9.96 10.14
C SER A 530 3.24 -10.16 9.11
N ALA A 531 3.93 -9.10 8.70
CA ALA A 531 5.08 -9.21 7.79
C ALA A 531 6.24 -9.97 8.44
N MET A 532 6.58 -9.66 9.69
CA MET A 532 7.59 -10.39 10.46
C MET A 532 7.21 -11.87 10.67
N ALA A 533 5.91 -12.15 10.90
CA ALA A 533 5.41 -13.52 11.04
C ALA A 533 5.54 -14.33 9.74
N GLY A 534 5.34 -13.67 8.59
CA GLY A 534 5.56 -14.26 7.26
C GLY A 534 7.02 -14.68 7.03
N SER A 535 7.97 -13.98 7.65
CA SER A 535 9.40 -14.33 7.66
C SER A 535 9.80 -15.30 8.79
N HIS A 536 8.82 -15.84 9.53
CA HIS A 536 9.01 -16.67 10.73
C HIS A 536 9.89 -16.04 11.82
N LEU A 537 9.94 -14.71 11.88
CA LEU A 537 10.63 -13.98 12.93
C LEU A 537 9.82 -13.95 14.23
N VAL A 538 8.50 -14.03 14.12
CA VAL A 538 7.55 -14.23 15.22
C VAL A 538 6.63 -15.42 14.87
N PRO A 539 5.78 -15.93 15.79
CA PRO A 539 4.96 -17.11 15.52
C PRO A 539 4.13 -17.00 14.23
N GLU A 540 4.25 -17.99 13.35
CA GLU A 540 3.62 -18.03 12.02
C GLU A 540 2.09 -17.89 12.07
N ILE A 541 1.47 -18.31 13.19
CA ILE A 541 0.02 -18.19 13.40
C ILE A 541 -0.49 -16.75 13.25
N LEU A 542 0.36 -15.75 13.49
CA LEU A 542 0.03 -14.33 13.33
C LEU A 542 -0.06 -13.91 11.86
N HIS A 543 0.64 -14.59 10.95
CA HIS A 543 0.55 -14.32 9.50
C HIS A 543 -0.68 -14.97 8.84
N ARG A 544 -1.27 -16.00 9.48
CA ARG A 544 -2.33 -16.81 8.89
C ARG A 544 -3.55 -15.95 8.56
N LYS A 545 -3.88 -15.87 7.27
CA LYS A 545 -5.07 -15.17 6.76
C LYS A 545 -6.33 -15.99 6.99
N HIS A 546 -7.42 -15.34 7.37
CA HIS A 546 -8.73 -15.98 7.53
C HIS A 546 -9.25 -16.50 6.19
N ALA A 547 -9.88 -17.68 6.18
CA ALA A 547 -10.25 -18.38 4.94
C ALA A 547 -11.25 -17.59 4.06
N THR A 548 -12.15 -16.82 4.67
CA THR A 548 -13.18 -16.06 3.95
C THR A 548 -12.92 -14.56 3.86
N LEU A 549 -12.16 -13.99 4.79
CA LEU A 549 -11.93 -12.54 4.90
C LEU A 549 -10.55 -12.14 4.37
N HIS A 550 -9.64 -13.12 4.20
CA HIS A 550 -8.26 -12.92 3.72
C HIS A 550 -7.41 -11.94 4.56
N THR A 551 -7.86 -11.59 5.77
CA THR A 551 -7.17 -10.70 6.72
C THR A 551 -6.46 -11.51 7.82
N PRO A 552 -5.33 -11.03 8.37
CA PRO A 552 -4.57 -11.72 9.42
C PRO A 552 -5.21 -11.51 10.80
N VAL A 553 -6.36 -12.13 11.05
CA VAL A 553 -7.18 -11.93 12.27
C VAL A 553 -6.39 -12.18 13.56
N ASN A 554 -5.50 -13.18 13.56
CA ASN A 554 -4.69 -13.51 14.74
C ASN A 554 -3.70 -12.39 15.10
N ALA A 555 -3.09 -11.72 14.12
CA ALA A 555 -2.25 -10.55 14.36
C ALA A 555 -3.08 -9.37 14.88
N ILE A 556 -4.25 -9.12 14.28
CA ILE A 556 -5.13 -8.03 14.69
C ILE A 556 -5.51 -8.19 16.16
N VAL A 557 -6.10 -9.33 16.52
CA VAL A 557 -6.59 -9.58 17.88
C VAL A 557 -5.44 -9.70 18.88
N GLY A 558 -4.38 -10.44 18.53
CA GLY A 558 -3.26 -10.68 19.43
C GLY A 558 -2.54 -9.39 19.81
N VAL A 559 -2.20 -8.55 18.83
CA VAL A 559 -1.49 -7.30 19.08
C VAL A 559 -2.41 -6.24 19.72
N SER A 560 -3.68 -6.18 19.30
CA SER A 560 -4.67 -5.29 19.95
C SER A 560 -4.88 -5.63 21.42
N THR A 561 -4.83 -6.92 21.79
CA THR A 561 -4.97 -7.34 23.19
C THR A 561 -3.80 -6.86 24.05
N VAL A 562 -2.57 -6.92 23.52
CA VAL A 562 -1.38 -6.39 24.21
C VAL A 562 -1.52 -4.87 24.39
N SER A 563 -1.89 -4.17 23.32
CA SER A 563 -2.12 -2.72 23.34
C SER A 563 -3.23 -2.32 24.33
N PHE A 564 -4.33 -3.07 24.39
CA PHE A 564 -5.42 -2.84 25.33
C PHE A 564 -4.99 -3.09 26.78
N ALA A 565 -4.19 -4.12 27.05
CA ALA A 565 -3.66 -4.37 28.39
C ALA A 565 -2.75 -3.21 28.86
N LEU A 566 -1.96 -2.64 27.94
CA LEU A 566 -1.12 -1.48 28.23
C LEU A 566 -1.93 -0.23 28.58
N CYS A 567 -3.19 -0.09 28.12
CA CYS A 567 -4.04 1.04 28.53
C CYS A 567 -4.28 1.08 30.04
N PHE A 568 -4.35 -0.08 30.71
CA PHE A 568 -4.47 -0.13 32.17
C PHE A 568 -3.18 0.36 32.85
N VAL A 569 -2.03 -0.04 32.32
CA VAL A 569 -0.72 0.37 32.85
C VAL A 569 -0.52 1.88 32.66
N ASP A 570 -0.88 2.40 31.49
CA ASP A 570 -0.83 3.83 31.17
C ASP A 570 -1.73 4.65 32.09
N PHE A 571 -3.03 4.35 32.09
CA PHE A 571 -4.02 5.17 32.77
C PHE A 571 -3.89 5.15 34.30
N TYR A 572 -3.66 3.98 34.91
CA TYR A 572 -3.53 3.87 36.36
C TYR A 572 -2.11 4.16 36.86
N GLY A 573 -1.10 3.97 36.00
CA GLY A 573 0.30 4.29 36.32
C GLY A 573 0.68 5.75 36.06
N GLY A 574 -0.15 6.51 35.35
CA GLY A 574 0.16 7.88 34.96
C GLY A 574 1.38 7.97 34.04
N LEU A 575 1.53 7.01 33.12
CA LEU A 575 2.74 6.84 32.31
C LEU A 575 2.65 7.50 30.92
N ASP A 576 1.68 8.38 30.69
CA ASP A 576 1.40 8.97 29.37
C ASP A 576 2.65 9.54 28.68
N THR A 577 3.38 10.39 29.40
CA THR A 577 4.61 11.03 28.90
C THR A 577 5.72 10.00 28.68
N VAL A 578 5.85 9.02 29.57
CA VAL A 578 6.88 7.97 29.49
C VAL A 578 6.64 7.05 28.29
N LEU A 579 5.39 6.61 28.09
CA LEU A 579 5.01 5.75 26.97
C LEU A 579 5.15 6.50 25.64
N PHE A 580 4.76 7.78 25.59
CA PHE A 580 4.95 8.61 24.41
C PHE A 580 6.43 8.81 24.10
N ASN A 581 7.27 9.18 25.06
CA ASN A 581 8.70 9.36 24.86
C ASN A 581 9.37 8.05 24.42
N THR A 582 9.01 6.92 25.04
CA THR A 582 9.48 5.59 24.63
C THR A 582 9.08 5.26 23.20
N CYS A 583 7.83 5.54 22.82
CA CYS A 583 7.31 5.40 21.47
C CYS A 583 8.14 6.21 20.45
N ILE A 584 8.32 7.51 20.69
CA ILE A 584 9.05 8.38 19.78
C ILE A 584 10.51 7.96 19.65
N PHE A 585 11.17 7.54 20.73
CA PHE A 585 12.55 7.06 20.65
C PHE A 585 12.68 5.81 19.77
N LEU A 586 11.80 4.83 19.94
CA LEU A 586 11.77 3.62 19.09
C LEU A 586 11.44 3.99 17.63
N GLY A 587 10.59 4.99 17.41
CA GLY A 587 10.35 5.57 16.09
C GLY A 587 11.59 6.19 15.47
N CYS A 588 12.34 6.99 16.23
CA CYS A 588 13.60 7.59 15.76
C CYS A 588 14.60 6.53 15.28
N ILE A 589 14.72 5.37 15.95
CA ILE A 589 15.58 4.27 15.48
C ILE A 589 15.14 3.80 14.08
N SER A 590 13.82 3.67 13.88
CA SER A 590 13.23 3.23 12.61
C SER A 590 13.40 4.28 11.52
N TYR A 591 13.24 5.57 11.85
CA TYR A 591 13.41 6.69 10.93
C TYR A 591 14.86 6.89 10.51
N LEU A 592 15.81 6.76 11.45
CA LEU A 592 17.23 6.76 11.16
C LEU A 592 17.61 5.62 10.20
N SER A 593 17.10 4.41 10.47
CA SER A 593 17.34 3.25 9.61
C SER A 593 16.84 3.49 8.17
N GLN A 594 15.65 4.10 8.02
CA GLN A 594 15.10 4.47 6.72
C GLN A 594 15.95 5.51 5.98
N CYS A 595 16.37 6.58 6.66
CA CYS A 595 17.23 7.61 6.06
C CYS A 595 18.58 7.04 5.61
N VAL A 596 19.19 6.18 6.42
CA VAL A 596 20.43 5.49 6.03
C VAL A 596 20.18 4.52 4.87
N GLY A 597 19.07 3.78 4.90
CA GLY A 597 18.68 2.88 3.82
C GLY A 597 18.50 3.60 2.48
N TYR A 598 17.89 4.79 2.50
CA TYR A 598 17.80 5.66 1.32
C TYR A 598 19.18 6.05 0.78
N ILE A 599 20.09 6.50 1.66
CA ILE A 599 21.46 6.89 1.26
C ILE A 599 22.23 5.70 0.68
N TYR A 600 22.10 4.52 1.31
CA TYR A 600 22.70 3.27 0.85
C TYR A 600 22.21 2.89 -0.55
N LEU A 601 20.89 2.86 -0.77
CA LEU A 601 20.31 2.52 -2.07
C LEU A 601 20.70 3.52 -3.16
N LYS A 602 20.78 4.81 -2.82
CA LYS A 602 21.20 5.86 -3.76
C LYS A 602 22.69 5.80 -4.10
N LYS A 603 23.52 5.22 -3.23
CA LYS A 603 24.96 5.01 -3.47
C LYS A 603 25.21 3.75 -4.29
N ASN A 604 24.62 2.64 -3.91
CA ASN A 604 24.97 1.32 -4.45
C ASN A 604 24.11 0.91 -5.65
N PHE A 605 22.88 1.40 -5.76
CA PHE A 605 21.96 1.04 -6.85
C PHE A 605 21.57 2.26 -7.69
N ARG A 606 22.57 2.88 -8.33
CA ARG A 606 22.38 4.13 -9.10
C ARG A 606 21.55 3.92 -10.36
N THR A 607 21.70 2.78 -11.03
CA THR A 607 21.10 2.44 -12.33
C THR A 607 19.65 1.97 -12.24
N MET A 608 19.14 1.64 -11.05
CA MET A 608 17.74 1.25 -10.91
C MET A 608 16.79 2.41 -11.23
N GLU A 609 15.72 2.09 -11.97
CA GLU A 609 14.68 3.02 -12.35
C GLU A 609 13.94 3.56 -11.11
N ARG A 610 13.62 4.86 -11.13
CA ARG A 610 12.89 5.55 -10.06
C ARG A 610 11.75 6.34 -10.70
N LYS A 611 10.51 5.96 -10.43
CA LYS A 611 9.32 6.69 -10.92
C LYS A 611 9.12 8.02 -10.21
N PHE A 612 9.64 8.15 -8.99
CA PHE A 612 9.66 9.40 -8.23
C PHE A 612 11.09 9.71 -7.77
N ARG A 613 11.51 10.98 -7.85
CA ARG A 613 12.81 11.43 -7.33
C ARG A 613 12.59 12.49 -6.26
N SER A 614 13.18 12.27 -5.09
CA SER A 614 13.08 13.20 -3.97
C SER A 614 13.78 14.53 -4.31
N PRO A 615 13.10 15.68 -4.20
CA PRO A 615 13.70 16.98 -4.45
C PRO A 615 14.74 17.36 -3.39
N VAL A 616 14.60 16.85 -2.15
CA VAL A 616 15.54 17.12 -1.04
C VAL A 616 16.78 16.22 -1.08
N GLY A 617 16.72 15.11 -1.81
CA GLY A 617 17.85 14.21 -2.03
C GLY A 617 18.54 13.75 -0.74
N LYS A 618 19.87 13.59 -0.79
CA LYS A 618 20.69 13.17 0.37
C LYS A 618 20.70 14.22 1.48
N ALA A 619 20.61 15.51 1.15
CA ALA A 619 20.62 16.59 2.12
C ALA A 619 19.40 16.52 3.06
N GLY A 620 18.21 16.25 2.51
CA GLY A 620 17.01 16.02 3.31
C GLY A 620 17.12 14.82 4.24
N ALA A 621 17.71 13.71 3.78
CA ALA A 621 17.94 12.55 4.62
C ALA A 621 18.91 12.86 5.78
N ILE A 622 20.00 13.61 5.53
CA ILE A 622 20.95 14.03 6.56
C ILE A 622 20.28 14.98 7.56
N TYR A 623 19.48 15.94 7.09
CA TYR A 623 18.72 16.84 7.95
C TYR A 623 17.79 16.05 8.88
N ALA A 624 17.01 15.12 8.34
CA ALA A 624 16.13 14.27 9.14
C ALA A 624 16.93 13.46 10.18
N ILE A 625 18.08 12.89 9.81
CA ILE A 625 18.98 12.17 10.74
C ILE A 625 19.39 13.06 11.92
N LEU A 626 19.76 14.31 11.67
CA LEU A 626 20.15 15.25 12.73
C LEU A 626 18.98 15.54 13.68
N ILE A 627 17.77 15.75 13.16
CA ILE A 627 16.58 16.01 13.97
C ILE A 627 16.20 14.79 14.82
N TRP A 628 16.28 13.57 14.28
CA TRP A 628 16.03 12.35 15.05
C TRP A 628 17.09 12.12 16.14
N ALA A 629 18.35 12.42 15.85
CA ALA A 629 19.42 12.37 16.86
C ALA A 629 19.19 13.38 17.99
N ILE A 630 18.76 14.60 17.66
CA ILE A 630 18.38 15.63 18.66
C ILE A 630 17.18 15.15 19.49
N THR A 631 16.20 14.50 18.85
CA THR A 631 15.02 13.96 19.55
C THR A 631 15.41 12.84 20.52
N MET A 632 16.28 11.92 20.10
CA MET A 632 16.81 10.87 20.98
C MET A 632 17.61 11.47 22.15
N LEU A 633 18.43 12.50 21.89
CA LEU A 633 19.19 13.19 22.93
C LEU A 633 18.26 13.93 23.91
N SER A 634 17.20 14.56 23.42
CA SER A 634 16.15 15.16 24.25
C SER A 634 15.55 14.13 25.20
N ILE A 635 15.16 12.96 24.67
CA ILE A 635 14.51 11.92 25.45
C ILE A 635 15.47 11.30 26.48
N ALA A 636 16.72 11.04 26.10
CA ALA A 636 17.71 10.44 26.98
C ALA A 636 18.33 11.42 27.99
N GLY A 637 18.38 12.72 27.69
CA GLY A 637 19.17 13.68 28.48
C GLY A 637 18.36 14.73 29.24
N PHE A 638 17.14 15.04 28.78
CA PHE A 638 16.42 16.25 29.21
C PHE A 638 15.02 15.96 29.78
N GLN A 639 14.58 14.70 29.77
CA GLN A 639 13.29 14.32 30.36
C GLN A 639 13.43 14.22 31.89
N GLU A 640 12.47 14.78 32.60
CA GLU A 640 12.40 14.76 34.07
C GLU A 640 11.65 13.51 34.58
N ASP A 641 11.85 12.38 33.92
CA ASP A 641 11.15 11.12 34.16
C ASP A 641 12.03 10.07 34.87
N SER A 642 13.10 10.53 35.53
CA SER A 642 14.11 9.66 36.16
C SER A 642 14.71 8.62 35.21
N GLN A 643 14.82 8.93 33.92
CA GLN A 643 15.36 8.05 32.87
C GLN A 643 14.52 6.80 32.61
N VAL A 644 13.26 6.76 33.07
CA VAL A 644 12.39 5.60 32.89
C VAL A 644 12.12 5.36 31.40
N SER A 645 11.86 6.39 30.60
CA SER A 645 11.63 6.22 29.16
C SER A 645 12.84 5.57 28.48
N PHE A 646 14.04 6.06 28.78
CA PHE A 646 15.27 5.52 28.19
C PHE A 646 15.57 4.09 28.67
N ALA A 647 15.34 3.80 29.95
CA ALA A 647 15.46 2.44 30.49
C ALA A 647 14.49 1.46 29.82
N LEU A 648 13.25 1.88 29.55
CA LEU A 648 12.26 1.07 28.82
C LEU A 648 12.71 0.78 27.39
N VAL A 649 13.26 1.78 26.68
CA VAL A 649 13.83 1.57 25.34
C VAL A 649 14.93 0.51 25.39
N ILE A 650 15.89 0.63 26.32
CA ILE A 650 16.98 -0.35 26.47
C ILE A 650 16.41 -1.73 26.78
N GLY A 651 15.41 -1.81 27.66
CA GLY A 651 14.72 -3.05 28.01
C GLY A 651 14.06 -3.71 26.79
N VAL A 652 13.33 -2.94 25.97
CA VAL A 652 12.70 -3.42 24.73
C VAL A 652 13.77 -3.91 23.75
N LEU A 653 14.83 -3.14 23.53
CA LEU A 653 15.92 -3.54 22.62
C LEU A 653 16.60 -4.81 23.10
N ALA A 654 16.96 -4.90 24.39
CA ALA A 654 17.58 -6.07 24.99
C ALA A 654 16.69 -7.31 24.89
N ALA A 655 15.38 -7.17 25.17
CA ALA A 655 14.41 -8.26 25.04
C ALA A 655 14.28 -8.73 23.58
N CYS A 656 14.22 -7.80 22.62
CA CYS A 656 14.19 -8.13 21.20
C CYS A 656 15.47 -8.83 20.76
N SER A 657 16.64 -8.33 21.16
CA SER A 657 17.93 -8.94 20.85
C SER A 657 18.07 -10.35 21.42
N LEU A 658 17.63 -10.56 22.67
CA LEU A 658 17.61 -11.87 23.31
C LEU A 658 16.67 -12.82 22.57
N TYR A 659 15.46 -12.36 22.25
CA TYR A 659 14.49 -13.14 21.48
C TYR A 659 15.03 -13.52 20.10
N TYR A 660 15.74 -12.61 19.43
CA TYR A 660 16.38 -12.91 18.15
C TYR A 660 17.44 -13.99 18.30
N ALA A 661 18.30 -13.87 19.31
CA ALA A 661 19.39 -14.83 19.55
C ALA A 661 18.88 -16.24 19.88
N VAL A 662 17.83 -16.34 20.70
CA VAL A 662 17.30 -17.61 21.21
C VAL A 662 16.32 -18.26 20.23
N TYR A 663 15.45 -17.47 19.60
CA TYR A 663 14.33 -17.98 18.80
C TYR A 663 14.45 -17.61 17.32
N ALA A 664 14.42 -16.32 16.99
CA ALA A 664 14.18 -15.87 15.61
C ALA A 664 15.31 -16.27 14.65
N LYS A 665 16.58 -16.18 15.08
CA LYS A 665 17.76 -16.50 14.25
C LYS A 665 17.73 -17.93 13.69
N SER A 666 17.21 -18.89 14.46
CA SER A 666 17.16 -20.30 14.06
C SER A 666 16.01 -20.65 13.10
N ARG A 667 14.95 -19.83 13.08
CA ARG A 667 13.71 -20.10 12.33
C ARG A 667 13.45 -19.17 11.17
N GLN A 668 14.17 -18.05 11.09
CA GLN A 668 14.00 -17.04 10.06
C GLN A 668 14.01 -17.65 8.65
N LYS A 669 13.00 -17.33 7.84
CA LYS A 669 12.93 -17.66 6.42
C LYS A 669 12.58 -16.41 5.61
N PHE A 670 12.83 -16.46 4.31
CA PHE A 670 12.30 -15.46 3.40
C PHE A 670 10.84 -15.75 3.11
N SER A 671 9.97 -14.77 3.42
CA SER A 671 8.60 -14.76 2.91
C SER A 671 8.59 -14.63 1.39
N GLU A 672 7.49 -14.99 0.72
CA GLU A 672 7.35 -14.81 -0.73
C GLU A 672 7.54 -13.34 -1.16
N GLU A 673 7.08 -12.42 -0.34
CA GLU A 673 7.14 -10.97 -0.60
C GLU A 673 8.55 -10.41 -0.37
N GLU A 674 9.27 -10.90 0.64
CA GLU A 674 10.69 -10.65 0.77
C GLU A 674 11.50 -11.23 -0.38
N ARG A 675 11.13 -12.40 -0.93
CA ARG A 675 11.81 -12.93 -2.12
C ARG A 675 11.62 -11.99 -3.31
N LYS A 676 10.43 -11.45 -3.54
CA LYS A 676 10.20 -10.50 -4.65
C LYS A 676 10.99 -9.21 -4.48
N SER A 677 11.05 -8.68 -3.25
CA SER A 677 11.62 -7.35 -2.95
C SER A 677 13.10 -7.35 -2.56
N LEU A 678 13.67 -8.44 -2.02
CA LEU A 678 15.07 -8.50 -1.57
C LEU A 678 16.00 -9.25 -2.54
N PHE A 679 15.46 -9.86 -3.60
CA PHE A 679 16.25 -10.67 -4.53
C PHE A 679 17.34 -9.86 -5.24
N PHE A 680 17.03 -8.67 -5.76
CA PHE A 680 18.03 -7.83 -6.42
C PHE A 680 19.16 -7.40 -5.47
N ALA A 681 18.82 -7.17 -4.19
CA ALA A 681 19.79 -6.72 -3.20
C ALA A 681 20.78 -7.83 -2.84
N HIS A 682 20.28 -9.05 -2.63
CA HIS A 682 21.13 -10.21 -2.36
C HIS A 682 22.01 -10.55 -3.57
N VAL A 683 21.47 -10.51 -4.80
CA VAL A 683 22.26 -10.75 -6.01
C VAL A 683 23.35 -9.69 -6.19
N GLY A 684 23.07 -8.42 -5.88
CA GLY A 684 24.06 -7.34 -5.89
C GLY A 684 25.21 -7.57 -4.92
N THR A 685 24.92 -7.93 -3.66
CA THR A 685 25.96 -8.20 -2.65
C THR A 685 26.80 -9.44 -2.97
N PHE A 686 26.20 -10.48 -3.57
CA PHE A 686 26.94 -11.65 -4.04
C PHE A 686 27.86 -11.33 -5.23
N SER A 687 27.48 -10.39 -6.11
CA SER A 687 28.35 -9.90 -7.18
C SER A 687 29.57 -9.16 -6.63
N ASP A 688 29.37 -8.26 -5.67
CA ASP A 688 30.47 -7.49 -5.05
C ASP A 688 31.44 -8.42 -4.28
N GLN A 689 30.94 -9.45 -3.61
CA GLN A 689 31.79 -10.46 -2.94
C GLN A 689 32.58 -11.32 -3.93
N LEU A 690 31.99 -11.65 -5.09
CA LEU A 690 32.70 -12.36 -6.15
C LEU A 690 33.79 -11.48 -6.79
N ASP A 691 33.54 -10.17 -6.93
CA ASP A 691 34.53 -9.21 -7.42
C ASP A 691 35.67 -9.03 -6.41
N GLU A 692 35.40 -8.95 -5.09
CA GLU A 692 36.46 -8.94 -4.06
C GLU A 692 37.29 -10.24 -4.02
N VAL A 693 36.66 -11.40 -4.23
CA VAL A 693 37.37 -12.69 -4.29
C VAL A 693 38.17 -12.83 -5.59
N CYS A 694 37.67 -12.32 -6.71
CA CYS A 694 38.40 -12.26 -7.98
C CYS A 694 39.60 -11.30 -7.89
N VAL A 695 39.45 -10.13 -7.24
CA VAL A 695 40.55 -9.18 -7.01
C VAL A 695 41.60 -9.75 -6.05
N ARG A 696 41.19 -10.46 -4.97
CA ARG A 696 42.13 -11.14 -4.06
C ARG A 696 42.86 -12.32 -4.72
N ARG A 697 42.22 -13.05 -5.64
CA ARG A 697 42.87 -14.11 -6.42
C ARG A 697 43.79 -13.56 -7.51
N ALA A 698 43.50 -12.40 -8.08
CA ALA A 698 44.39 -11.73 -9.02
C ALA A 698 45.67 -11.22 -8.33
N CYS A 699 45.58 -10.73 -7.09
CA CYS A 699 46.76 -10.34 -6.29
C CYS A 699 47.56 -11.49 -5.67
N SER A 700 47.10 -12.75 -5.76
CA SER A 700 47.83 -13.92 -5.23
C SER A 700 48.55 -14.74 -6.32
N PHE A 701 48.58 -14.25 -7.57
CA PHE A 701 49.28 -14.88 -8.70
C PHE A 701 50.54 -14.11 -9.14
N GLU A 702 50.97 -13.11 -8.37
CA GLU A 702 52.30 -12.51 -8.48
C GLU A 702 53.09 -12.73 -7.17
N CYS A 703 53.64 -13.94 -7.01
CA CYS A 703 54.82 -14.27 -6.21
C CYS A 703 55.44 -15.56 -6.76
#